data_AF-A0A953NG36-F1
#
_entry.id   AF-A0A953NG36-F1
#
_cell.length_a   1.000
_cell.length_b   1.000
_cell.length_c   1.000
_cell.angle_alpha   90.00
_cell.angle_beta   90.00
_cell.angle_gamma   90.00
#
_symmetry.space_group_name_H-M   'P 1'
#
loop_
_entity.id
_entity.type
_entity.pdbx_description
1 polymer ?
#
loop_
_entity_poly.entity_id
_entity_poly.type
_entity_poly.pdbx_seq_one_letter_code
_entity_poly.pdbx_strand_id
1 'polypeptide(L)'
;MNKKSILGLLPIVATTTLPIISVSCTNKQERALDETKKEAEVKELENAKKEYTKSLTAANELKNSLGENPLYSDIKSKLVTAITSAESKTKTNPTKDLYNQAKGELDLAIKTAKDEKMKIDAAEQKKGSQSDQISKQDDALDEAKKEYTKSLTAANELKNSLGENPLYSDIKSKLVTAITSAESKTKTNPTKDLYNQAKGELDLAIKTAKDEKMKIDAAEQKKGSQSDQISKQDDALDEAKKEYTKSLTAANELKNSLGENPLYSDIKSKLVTVITSAESKTKTNATKDLYNQAKGELDLAIKTAKDEKMKIDAAEQKKQKEESQADQISKQDDALDEAKKEYTKSLTAANELKNSLGENPLYSDIKSKLVTVITSAESKTKTNATKDLYNQAKGELDLAIKTAKDEKMKIDAAEQKKQKEAKELNAAKTKYEETLMNAESFNESLKSDGNEYNTISQKLTIAIETAKSTITDKPTKELYIKAESKLNQDLEAAKAEKTAKDEEIKSQKEAEAREFEKAKKDFEESLLKANELKARLEKNVSLSEAKSKLEAAITNAESKTKTNPTKDLYVSEKTILDKAIKEANAKEREAFSKSLNKLTPVKFQREGNYLTLTLSTSKDNYEKIKWERLKMLIDNGNGRVYEEYAAPFDNWDQSDKSKKLIYHIRKVDKGGIVTFDISSDHQYNNNEKGNYKVTSVLISGDTKNNLLERESEIVKIQ
;
A
#
# COMPACT_ATOMS: atom_id res chain seq x y z
N MET A 1 63.41 12.47 -30.68
CA MET A 1 63.60 13.80 -31.28
C MET A 1 62.50 14.75 -30.77
N ASN A 2 62.77 16.07 -30.71
CA ASN A 2 61.87 17.24 -30.85
C ASN A 2 60.33 17.05 -30.71
N LYS A 3 59.55 17.88 -30.00
CA LYS A 3 59.73 19.21 -29.33
C LYS A 3 58.67 19.35 -28.19
N LYS A 4 58.88 20.06 -27.07
CA LYS A 4 58.55 21.51 -26.79
C LYS A 4 57.16 21.96 -27.29
N SER A 5 56.31 22.74 -26.60
CA SER A 5 56.24 23.37 -25.23
C SER A 5 54.73 23.75 -24.98
N ILE A 6 54.22 24.47 -23.96
CA ILE A 6 54.72 25.31 -22.82
C ILE A 6 53.63 25.27 -21.70
N LEU A 7 53.97 25.10 -20.40
CA LEU A 7 54.05 26.11 -19.31
C LEU A 7 52.78 26.94 -18.98
N GLY A 8 52.39 26.96 -17.69
CA GLY A 8 51.37 27.86 -17.12
C GLY A 8 51.21 27.64 -15.60
N LEU A 9 51.66 28.59 -14.77
CA LEU A 9 51.69 28.49 -13.30
C LEU A 9 50.58 29.33 -12.63
N LEU A 10 50.04 28.81 -11.51
CA LEU A 10 49.88 29.42 -10.16
C LEU A 10 49.63 30.95 -10.03
N PRO A 11 48.79 31.41 -9.06
CA PRO A 11 49.11 31.16 -7.64
C PRO A 11 47.95 30.89 -6.67
N ILE A 12 48.35 30.49 -5.45
CA ILE A 12 47.53 30.42 -4.23
C ILE A 12 47.57 31.77 -3.53
N VAL A 13 46.43 32.29 -3.07
CA VAL A 13 46.35 33.22 -1.92
C VAL A 13 45.12 32.84 -1.10
N ALA A 14 45.25 32.82 0.22
CA ALA A 14 44.12 32.78 1.15
C ALA A 14 44.18 34.01 2.05
N THR A 15 43.04 34.68 2.25
CA THR A 15 42.89 35.79 3.20
C THR A 15 41.54 35.71 3.90
N THR A 16 41.53 36.10 5.17
CA THR A 16 40.36 36.02 6.07
C THR A 16 39.87 37.41 6.45
N THR A 17 38.56 37.65 6.39
CA THR A 17 37.90 38.71 7.17
C THR A 17 36.43 38.36 7.44
N LEU A 18 35.93 38.81 8.60
CA LEU A 18 34.52 38.70 9.01
C LEU A 18 33.78 40.04 8.68
N PRO A 19 32.58 40.36 9.21
CA PRO A 19 31.42 40.52 8.36
C PRO A 19 30.97 41.98 8.24
N ILE A 20 30.17 42.28 7.19
CA ILE A 20 29.42 43.54 7.11
C ILE A 20 27.93 43.21 6.98
N ILE A 21 27.13 43.80 7.86
CA ILE A 21 25.67 43.71 7.86
C ILE A 21 25.14 44.71 6.83
N SER A 22 24.36 44.24 5.85
CA SER A 22 23.52 45.09 5.01
C SER A 22 22.12 44.50 4.88
N VAL A 23 21.18 45.00 5.69
CA VAL A 23 19.76 44.69 5.55
C VAL A 23 19.20 45.47 4.37
N SER A 24 18.73 44.79 3.31
CA SER A 24 17.64 45.25 2.42
C SER A 24 17.25 44.22 1.37
N CYS A 25 15.95 44.09 1.13
CA CYS A 25 15.33 43.65 -0.13
C CYS A 25 15.79 42.32 -0.75
N THR A 26 15.42 41.19 -0.15
CA THR A 26 15.42 39.88 -0.86
C THR A 26 14.17 39.07 -0.49
N ASN A 27 13.04 39.35 -1.15
CA ASN A 27 11.78 38.58 -0.94
C ASN A 27 10.87 38.56 -2.20
N LYS A 28 11.48 38.65 -3.39
CA LYS A 28 10.80 38.55 -4.69
C LYS A 28 11.55 37.66 -5.70
N GLN A 29 12.85 37.44 -5.50
CA GLN A 29 13.70 36.65 -6.38
C GLN A 29 13.70 35.15 -6.02
N GLU A 30 13.56 34.78 -4.74
CA GLU A 30 13.39 33.38 -4.31
C GLU A 30 12.06 32.77 -4.78
N ARG A 31 10.93 33.51 -4.71
CA ARG A 31 9.65 33.01 -5.23
C ARG A 31 9.71 32.68 -6.72
N ALA A 32 10.34 33.52 -7.53
CA ALA A 32 10.53 33.26 -8.95
C ALA A 32 11.41 32.01 -9.22
N LEU A 33 12.36 31.71 -8.32
CA LEU A 33 13.21 30.52 -8.41
C LEU A 33 12.46 29.24 -7.99
N ASP A 34 11.60 29.32 -6.98
CA ASP A 34 10.78 28.20 -6.50
C ASP A 34 9.59 27.90 -7.45
N GLU A 35 9.00 28.93 -8.06
CA GLU A 35 7.97 28.81 -9.11
C GLU A 35 8.53 28.14 -10.37
N THR A 36 9.68 28.60 -10.90
CA THR A 36 10.32 27.97 -12.07
C THR A 36 10.81 26.54 -11.79
N LYS A 37 11.20 26.23 -10.56
CA LYS A 37 11.56 24.86 -10.15
C LYS A 37 10.33 23.94 -10.13
N LYS A 38 9.21 24.39 -9.56
CA LYS A 38 7.93 23.63 -9.57
C LYS A 38 7.42 23.42 -11.00
N GLU A 39 7.52 24.43 -11.86
CA GLU A 39 7.14 24.32 -13.27
C GLU A 39 7.99 23.28 -14.03
N ALA A 40 9.29 23.18 -13.71
CA ALA A 40 10.15 22.12 -14.23
C ALA A 40 9.76 20.72 -13.71
N GLU A 41 9.53 20.57 -12.41
CA GLU A 41 9.15 19.28 -11.79
C GLU A 41 7.80 18.74 -12.33
N VAL A 42 6.81 19.62 -12.55
CA VAL A 42 5.55 19.27 -13.22
C VAL A 42 5.78 18.80 -14.66
N LYS A 43 6.61 19.52 -15.42
CA LYS A 43 6.92 19.20 -16.82
C LYS A 43 7.67 17.87 -16.98
N GLU A 44 8.53 17.53 -16.03
CA GLU A 44 9.17 16.22 -15.97
C GLU A 44 8.18 15.08 -15.63
N LEU A 45 7.22 15.33 -14.72
CA LEU A 45 6.17 14.37 -14.38
C LEU A 45 5.24 14.09 -15.57
N GLU A 46 4.83 15.12 -16.31
CA GLU A 46 4.05 14.97 -17.54
C GLU A 46 4.81 14.16 -18.60
N ASN A 47 6.12 14.41 -18.76
CA ASN A 47 6.94 13.67 -19.71
C ASN A 47 7.08 12.20 -19.32
N ALA A 48 7.31 11.89 -18.04
CA ALA A 48 7.35 10.51 -17.55
C ALA A 48 6.00 9.78 -17.77
N LYS A 49 4.87 10.45 -17.51
CA LYS A 49 3.52 9.94 -17.79
C LYS A 49 3.30 9.67 -19.29
N LYS A 50 3.75 10.58 -20.15
CA LYS A 50 3.65 10.46 -21.62
C LYS A 50 4.44 9.27 -22.15
N GLU A 51 5.67 9.08 -21.67
CA GLU A 51 6.52 7.96 -22.08
C GLU A 51 6.03 6.62 -21.53
N TYR A 52 5.52 6.57 -20.29
CA TYR A 52 4.79 5.40 -19.76
C TYR A 52 3.58 5.03 -20.65
N THR A 53 2.78 6.03 -21.05
CA THR A 53 1.57 5.81 -21.85
C THR A 53 1.91 5.19 -23.21
N LYS A 54 3.00 5.60 -23.86
CA LYS A 54 3.50 4.96 -25.10
C LYS A 54 3.81 3.48 -24.90
N SER A 55 4.56 3.13 -23.85
CA SER A 55 4.92 1.74 -23.55
C SER A 55 3.68 0.91 -23.19
N LEU A 56 2.68 1.48 -22.50
CA LEU A 56 1.42 0.80 -22.20
C LEU A 56 0.60 0.50 -23.46
N THR A 57 0.54 1.45 -24.40
CA THR A 57 -0.08 1.24 -25.73
C THR A 57 0.66 0.14 -26.49
N ALA A 58 1.99 0.22 -26.62
CA ALA A 58 2.79 -0.76 -27.34
C ALA A 58 2.72 -2.18 -26.73
N ALA A 59 2.57 -2.30 -25.40
CA ALA A 59 2.34 -3.58 -24.73
C ALA A 59 0.96 -4.16 -25.05
N ASN A 60 -0.09 -3.34 -25.07
CA ASN A 60 -1.44 -3.79 -25.42
C ASN A 60 -1.60 -4.10 -26.92
N GLU A 61 -0.97 -3.33 -27.81
CA GLU A 61 -0.86 -3.65 -29.24
C GLU A 61 -0.16 -4.98 -29.46
N LEU A 62 0.99 -5.21 -28.80
CA LEU A 62 1.70 -6.48 -28.89
C LEU A 62 0.84 -7.64 -28.37
N LYS A 63 0.26 -7.52 -27.17
CA LYS A 63 -0.69 -8.50 -26.58
C LYS A 63 -1.82 -8.86 -27.54
N ASN A 64 -2.40 -7.88 -28.23
CA ASN A 64 -3.49 -8.10 -29.19
C ASN A 64 -2.99 -8.78 -30.48
N SER A 65 -1.81 -8.41 -30.98
CA SER A 65 -1.22 -9.02 -32.19
C SER A 65 -0.77 -10.48 -32.03
N LEU A 66 -0.67 -10.99 -30.80
CA LEU A 66 -0.48 -12.43 -30.54
C LEU A 66 -1.79 -13.24 -30.71
N GLY A 67 -2.96 -12.59 -30.74
CA GLY A 67 -4.25 -13.24 -30.92
C GLY A 67 -4.56 -14.32 -29.88
N GLU A 68 -5.30 -15.35 -30.28
CA GLU A 68 -5.56 -16.57 -29.48
C GLU A 68 -4.77 -17.80 -29.99
N ASN A 69 -3.64 -17.60 -30.68
CA ASN A 69 -2.79 -18.71 -31.12
C ASN A 69 -2.16 -19.40 -29.89
N PRO A 70 -2.40 -20.72 -29.66
CA PRO A 70 -1.86 -21.43 -28.50
C PRO A 70 -0.35 -21.34 -28.35
N LEU A 71 0.40 -21.19 -29.45
CA LEU A 71 1.87 -21.08 -29.44
C LEU A 71 2.38 -19.83 -28.71
N TYR A 72 1.59 -18.75 -28.65
CA TYR A 72 1.98 -17.50 -27.97
C TYR A 72 1.32 -17.33 -26.59
N SER A 73 0.62 -18.34 -26.08
CA SER A 73 -0.14 -18.28 -24.83
C SER A 73 0.68 -17.83 -23.62
N ASP A 74 1.86 -18.43 -23.41
CA ASP A 74 2.80 -18.03 -22.34
C ASP A 74 3.29 -16.59 -22.50
N ILE A 75 3.60 -16.17 -23.73
CA ILE A 75 4.06 -14.80 -24.04
C ILE A 75 2.98 -13.79 -23.67
N LYS A 76 1.73 -14.07 -24.08
CA LYS A 76 0.55 -13.26 -23.79
C LYS A 76 0.28 -13.19 -22.29
N SER A 77 0.44 -14.30 -21.56
CA SER A 77 0.29 -14.39 -20.10
C SER A 77 1.31 -13.53 -19.34
N LYS A 78 2.60 -13.66 -19.70
CA LYS A 78 3.69 -12.81 -19.16
C LYS A 78 3.41 -11.32 -19.40
N LEU A 79 3.01 -10.97 -20.63
CA LEU A 79 2.77 -9.59 -21.05
C LEU A 79 1.54 -8.97 -20.35
N VAL A 80 0.46 -9.74 -20.17
CA VAL A 80 -0.71 -9.32 -19.35
C VAL A 80 -0.28 -9.06 -17.90
N THR A 81 0.55 -9.93 -17.31
CA THR A 81 1.04 -9.76 -15.93
C THR A 81 1.86 -8.47 -15.77
N ALA A 82 2.73 -8.15 -16.76
CA ALA A 82 3.50 -6.90 -16.78
C ALA A 82 2.60 -5.65 -16.92
N ILE A 83 1.58 -5.71 -17.78
CA ILE A 83 0.58 -4.63 -17.93
C ILE A 83 -0.13 -4.36 -16.60
N THR A 84 -0.64 -5.41 -15.93
CA THR A 84 -1.33 -5.25 -14.64
C THR A 84 -0.41 -4.73 -13.53
N SER A 85 0.87 -5.12 -13.50
CA SER A 85 1.88 -4.52 -12.60
C SER A 85 2.00 -3.01 -12.84
N ALA A 86 2.22 -2.61 -14.09
CA ALA A 86 2.48 -1.22 -14.47
C ALA A 86 1.25 -0.30 -14.25
N GLU A 87 0.05 -0.80 -14.52
CA GLU A 87 -1.21 -0.11 -14.24
C GLU A 87 -1.46 0.03 -12.73
N SER A 88 -1.13 -0.99 -11.92
CA SER A 88 -1.29 -0.90 -10.45
C SER A 88 -0.41 0.18 -9.83
N LYS A 89 0.83 0.35 -10.34
CA LYS A 89 1.82 1.33 -9.85
C LYS A 89 1.50 2.77 -10.22
N THR A 90 0.62 2.99 -11.19
CA THR A 90 0.28 4.32 -11.72
C THR A 90 -1.12 4.81 -11.31
N LYS A 91 -1.86 4.05 -10.49
CA LYS A 91 -3.30 4.23 -10.22
C LYS A 91 -3.67 5.41 -9.33
N THR A 92 -2.82 5.82 -8.38
CA THR A 92 -3.12 6.88 -7.38
C THR A 92 -1.90 7.72 -7.06
N ASN A 93 -1.96 9.04 -7.26
CA ASN A 93 -0.87 10.01 -7.06
C ASN A 93 0.54 9.51 -7.49
N PRO A 94 0.71 9.01 -8.74
CA PRO A 94 1.99 8.49 -9.20
C PRO A 94 3.05 9.58 -9.31
N THR A 95 4.25 9.28 -8.82
CA THR A 95 5.44 10.12 -8.98
C THR A 95 6.13 9.88 -10.33
N LYS A 96 7.07 10.76 -10.69
CA LYS A 96 7.97 10.62 -11.84
C LYS A 96 8.65 9.23 -11.85
N ASP A 97 9.11 8.77 -10.70
CA ASP A 97 9.80 7.49 -10.55
C ASP A 97 8.87 6.29 -10.72
N LEU A 98 7.62 6.37 -10.23
CA LEU A 98 6.64 5.30 -10.44
C LEU A 98 6.26 5.14 -11.91
N TYR A 99 6.12 6.25 -12.67
CA TYR A 99 5.95 6.18 -14.12
C TYR A 99 7.19 5.61 -14.82
N ASN A 100 8.40 6.01 -14.42
CA ASN A 100 9.65 5.48 -15.00
C ASN A 100 9.85 3.98 -14.72
N GLN A 101 9.51 3.50 -13.52
CA GLN A 101 9.54 2.07 -13.16
C GLN A 101 8.50 1.28 -13.96
N ALA A 102 7.25 1.76 -14.00
CA ALA A 102 6.18 1.13 -14.77
C ALA A 102 6.53 1.06 -16.28
N LYS A 103 7.13 2.12 -16.83
CA LYS A 103 7.67 2.13 -18.20
C LYS A 103 8.77 1.08 -18.40
N GLY A 104 9.73 0.99 -17.49
CA GLY A 104 10.84 0.04 -17.58
C GLY A 104 10.40 -1.41 -17.56
N GLU A 105 9.39 -1.76 -16.76
CA GLU A 105 8.79 -3.10 -16.73
C GLU A 105 8.07 -3.42 -18.05
N LEU A 106 7.31 -2.47 -18.59
CA LEU A 106 6.63 -2.62 -19.89
C LEU A 106 7.63 -2.78 -21.04
N ASP A 107 8.67 -1.94 -21.12
CA ASP A 107 9.69 -2.01 -22.18
C ASP A 107 10.45 -3.35 -22.15
N LEU A 108 10.80 -3.84 -20.96
CA LEU A 108 11.44 -5.14 -20.79
C LEU A 108 10.51 -6.28 -21.22
N ALA A 109 9.24 -6.25 -20.80
CA ALA A 109 8.24 -7.24 -21.19
C ALA A 109 7.96 -7.24 -22.71
N ILE A 110 7.85 -6.06 -23.34
CA ILE A 110 7.69 -5.89 -24.79
C ILE A 110 8.90 -6.49 -25.53
N LYS A 111 10.12 -6.21 -25.07
CA LYS A 111 11.33 -6.77 -25.67
C LYS A 111 11.35 -8.29 -25.56
N THR A 112 11.19 -8.83 -24.36
CA THR A 112 11.16 -10.29 -24.12
C THR A 112 10.08 -10.96 -24.94
N ALA A 113 8.88 -10.38 -25.03
CA ALA A 113 7.79 -10.93 -25.83
C ALA A 113 8.07 -10.94 -27.34
N LYS A 114 8.75 -9.91 -27.87
CA LYS A 114 9.20 -9.89 -29.28
C LYS A 114 10.32 -10.92 -29.52
N ASP A 115 11.29 -11.00 -28.62
CA ASP A 115 12.41 -11.95 -28.70
C ASP A 115 11.96 -13.42 -28.55
N GLU A 116 10.91 -13.69 -27.78
CA GLU A 116 10.27 -15.01 -27.68
C GLU A 116 9.42 -15.31 -28.92
N LYS A 117 8.58 -14.36 -29.38
CA LYS A 117 7.74 -14.55 -30.59
C LYS A 117 8.60 -14.84 -31.81
N MET A 118 9.67 -14.08 -32.04
CA MET A 118 10.57 -14.24 -33.21
C MET A 118 11.22 -15.64 -33.26
N LYS A 119 11.47 -16.28 -32.12
CA LYS A 119 11.99 -17.67 -32.07
C LYS A 119 10.94 -18.71 -32.47
N ILE A 120 9.67 -18.46 -32.15
CA ILE A 120 8.54 -19.31 -32.53
C ILE A 120 8.27 -19.17 -34.04
N ASP A 121 8.18 -17.92 -34.54
CA ASP A 121 8.00 -17.63 -35.97
C ASP A 121 9.11 -18.29 -36.83
N ALA A 122 10.36 -18.22 -36.36
CA ALA A 122 11.51 -18.86 -37.03
C ALA A 122 11.52 -20.40 -36.92
N ALA A 123 10.84 -20.98 -35.94
CA ALA A 123 10.66 -22.43 -35.82
C ALA A 123 9.54 -22.94 -36.75
N GLU A 124 8.47 -22.16 -36.95
CA GLU A 124 7.42 -22.50 -37.92
C GLU A 124 7.92 -22.41 -39.37
N GLN A 125 8.70 -21.38 -39.73
CA GLN A 125 9.26 -21.27 -41.08
C GLN A 125 10.12 -22.48 -41.49
N LYS A 126 10.80 -23.14 -40.54
CA LYS A 126 11.58 -24.36 -40.81
C LYS A 126 10.74 -25.60 -41.19
N LYS A 127 9.41 -25.56 -41.05
CA LYS A 127 8.50 -26.60 -41.58
C LYS A 127 7.96 -26.26 -42.99
N GLY A 128 8.16 -25.04 -43.47
CA GLY A 128 7.51 -24.51 -44.68
C GLY A 128 8.33 -24.56 -45.98
N SER A 129 9.43 -25.32 -46.07
CA SER A 129 10.33 -25.26 -47.24
C SER A 129 11.08 -26.56 -47.54
N GLN A 130 10.34 -27.62 -47.89
CA GLN A 130 10.90 -28.74 -48.67
C GLN A 130 9.83 -29.42 -49.54
N SER A 131 9.24 -28.66 -50.47
CA SER A 131 8.18 -29.12 -51.39
C SER A 131 8.47 -28.69 -52.83
N ASP A 132 9.56 -29.20 -53.41
CA ASP A 132 9.80 -29.17 -54.87
C ASP A 132 10.94 -30.16 -55.24
N GLN A 133 10.59 -31.43 -55.45
CA GLN A 133 11.27 -32.44 -56.31
C GLN A 133 10.79 -33.89 -55.99
N ILE A 134 9.56 -34.25 -56.39
CA ILE A 134 9.10 -35.65 -56.42
C ILE A 134 8.30 -35.89 -57.72
N SER A 135 8.94 -36.43 -58.76
CA SER A 135 8.25 -36.87 -60.00
C SER A 135 9.05 -37.82 -60.91
N LYS A 136 10.13 -38.45 -60.41
CA LYS A 136 11.02 -39.34 -61.22
C LYS A 136 11.59 -40.55 -60.46
N GLN A 137 10.91 -41.05 -59.42
CA GLN A 137 11.51 -42.01 -58.48
C GLN A 137 10.81 -43.38 -58.37
N ASP A 138 9.53 -43.50 -58.74
CA ASP A 138 8.73 -44.71 -58.49
C ASP A 138 8.99 -45.85 -59.50
N ASP A 139 9.01 -45.58 -60.82
CA ASP A 139 9.28 -46.58 -61.87
C ASP A 139 10.58 -47.38 -61.62
N ALA A 140 11.57 -46.69 -61.04
CA ALA A 140 12.89 -47.24 -60.76
C ALA A 140 12.94 -48.15 -59.52
N LEU A 141 11.91 -48.12 -58.67
CA LEU A 141 11.80 -48.94 -57.46
C LEU A 141 11.14 -50.30 -57.76
N ASP A 142 10.06 -50.30 -58.55
CA ASP A 142 9.31 -51.52 -58.85
C ASP A 142 10.09 -52.51 -59.74
N GLU A 143 10.90 -52.04 -60.70
CA GLU A 143 11.74 -52.94 -61.49
C GLU A 143 12.84 -53.61 -60.64
N ALA A 144 13.41 -52.90 -59.65
CA ALA A 144 14.39 -53.48 -58.72
C ALA A 144 13.74 -54.54 -57.81
N LYS A 145 12.52 -54.28 -57.32
CA LYS A 145 11.70 -55.23 -56.54
C LYS A 145 11.37 -56.49 -57.33
N LYS A 146 11.02 -56.34 -58.62
CA LYS A 146 10.73 -57.41 -59.58
C LYS A 146 11.96 -58.28 -59.85
N GLU A 147 13.12 -57.66 -60.08
CA GLU A 147 14.40 -58.35 -60.28
C GLU A 147 14.90 -59.09 -59.02
N TYR A 148 14.75 -58.50 -57.84
CA TYR A 148 14.96 -59.19 -56.56
C TYR A 148 14.07 -60.44 -56.42
N THR A 149 12.78 -60.31 -56.72
CA THR A 149 11.80 -61.41 -56.56
C THR A 149 12.14 -62.62 -57.43
N LYS A 150 12.66 -62.42 -58.65
CA LYS A 150 13.16 -63.52 -59.51
C LYS A 150 14.30 -64.29 -58.84
N SER A 151 15.30 -63.57 -58.31
CA SER A 151 16.49 -64.17 -57.69
C SER A 151 16.13 -64.91 -56.38
N LEU A 152 15.17 -64.40 -55.60
CA LEU A 152 14.66 -65.07 -54.39
C LEU A 152 13.96 -66.41 -54.72
N THR A 153 13.19 -66.46 -55.80
CA THR A 153 12.55 -67.69 -56.30
C THR A 153 13.62 -68.71 -56.70
N ALA A 154 14.58 -68.32 -57.54
CA ALA A 154 15.63 -69.22 -58.03
C ALA A 154 16.53 -69.78 -56.90
N ALA A 155 16.77 -69.00 -55.84
CA ALA A 155 17.50 -69.47 -54.65
C ALA A 155 16.73 -70.54 -53.88
N ASN A 156 15.42 -70.36 -53.70
CA ASN A 156 14.56 -71.35 -53.03
C ASN A 156 14.36 -72.62 -53.87
N GLU A 157 14.22 -72.51 -55.20
CA GLU A 157 14.17 -73.65 -56.11
C GLU A 157 15.46 -74.48 -56.05
N LEU A 158 16.63 -73.83 -56.12
CA LEU A 158 17.92 -74.53 -56.03
C LEU A 158 18.10 -75.24 -54.68
N LYS A 159 17.80 -74.54 -53.57
CA LYS A 159 17.81 -75.09 -52.20
C LYS A 159 16.95 -76.35 -52.09
N ASN A 160 15.76 -76.36 -52.68
CA ASN A 160 14.86 -77.50 -52.66
C ASN A 160 15.36 -78.64 -53.57
N SER A 161 15.97 -78.33 -54.72
CA SER A 161 16.51 -79.30 -55.67
C SER A 161 17.69 -80.16 -55.17
N LEU A 162 18.31 -79.76 -54.04
CA LEU A 162 19.38 -80.51 -53.37
C LEU A 162 18.85 -81.67 -52.50
N GLY A 163 17.55 -81.69 -52.17
CA GLY A 163 16.94 -82.73 -51.34
C GLY A 163 17.54 -82.79 -49.92
N GLU A 164 17.56 -83.99 -49.34
CA GLU A 164 18.15 -84.27 -48.01
C GLU A 164 19.42 -85.16 -48.10
N ASN A 165 20.14 -85.15 -49.23
CA ASN A 165 21.42 -85.86 -49.33
C ASN A 165 22.46 -85.15 -48.43
N PRO A 166 23.05 -85.82 -47.42
CA PRO A 166 23.99 -85.20 -46.49
C PRO A 166 25.23 -84.60 -47.16
N LEU A 167 25.61 -85.07 -48.36
CA LEU A 167 26.73 -84.49 -49.13
C LEU A 167 26.50 -83.02 -49.54
N TYR A 168 25.24 -82.57 -49.65
CA TYR A 168 24.90 -81.19 -50.03
C TYR A 168 24.47 -80.31 -48.84
N SER A 169 24.62 -80.79 -47.59
CA SER A 169 24.17 -80.11 -46.37
C SER A 169 24.71 -78.68 -46.23
N ASP A 170 26.02 -78.49 -46.41
CA ASP A 170 26.67 -77.17 -46.34
C ASP A 170 26.18 -76.21 -47.44
N ILE A 171 25.96 -76.71 -48.65
CA ILE A 171 25.43 -75.92 -49.78
C ILE A 171 24.02 -75.42 -49.44
N LYS A 172 23.18 -76.31 -48.92
CA LYS A 172 21.81 -76.01 -48.48
C LYS A 172 21.80 -75.01 -47.33
N SER A 173 22.72 -75.13 -46.37
CA SER A 173 22.87 -74.18 -45.25
C SER A 173 23.28 -72.79 -45.74
N LYS A 174 24.28 -72.69 -46.64
CA LYS A 174 24.70 -71.40 -47.24
C LYS A 174 23.54 -70.70 -47.94
N LEU A 175 22.75 -71.43 -48.73
CA LEU A 175 21.58 -70.89 -49.43
C LEU A 175 20.50 -70.38 -48.46
N VAL A 176 20.20 -71.11 -47.37
CA VAL A 176 19.24 -70.66 -46.34
C VAL A 176 19.68 -69.33 -45.72
N THR A 177 20.95 -69.19 -45.33
CA THR A 177 21.47 -67.94 -44.76
C THR A 177 21.37 -66.77 -45.73
N ALA A 178 21.68 -66.96 -47.01
CA ALA A 178 21.55 -65.93 -48.03
C ALA A 178 20.09 -65.49 -48.26
N ILE A 179 19.15 -66.44 -48.29
CA ILE A 179 17.71 -66.18 -48.41
C ILE A 179 17.21 -65.33 -47.23
N THR A 180 17.51 -65.73 -45.99
CA THR A 180 17.08 -64.99 -44.80
C THR A 180 17.73 -63.59 -44.71
N SER A 181 18.99 -63.44 -45.13
CA SER A 181 19.64 -62.12 -45.27
C SER A 181 18.86 -61.22 -46.21
N ALA A 182 18.58 -61.70 -47.42
CA ALA A 182 17.92 -60.94 -48.48
C ALA A 182 16.48 -60.56 -48.12
N GLU A 183 15.70 -61.49 -47.55
CA GLU A 183 14.34 -61.24 -47.08
C GLU A 183 14.30 -60.18 -45.96
N SER A 184 15.25 -60.22 -45.02
CA SER A 184 15.33 -59.26 -43.92
C SER A 184 15.52 -57.81 -44.41
N LYS A 185 16.32 -57.62 -45.46
CA LYS A 185 16.63 -56.31 -46.07
C LYS A 185 15.46 -55.70 -46.85
N THR A 186 14.48 -56.52 -47.23
CA THR A 186 13.31 -56.09 -48.03
C THR A 186 12.01 -55.93 -47.25
N LYS A 187 12.03 -56.16 -45.93
CA LYS A 187 10.81 -56.42 -45.14
C LYS A 187 9.91 -55.22 -44.85
N THR A 188 10.45 -54.00 -44.78
CA THR A 188 9.71 -52.76 -44.43
C THR A 188 10.30 -51.55 -45.13
N ASN A 189 9.48 -50.81 -45.89
CA ASN A 189 9.86 -49.64 -46.71
C ASN A 189 11.24 -49.75 -47.42
N PRO A 190 11.52 -50.85 -48.15
CA PRO A 190 12.80 -51.03 -48.84
C PRO A 190 12.99 -50.03 -49.98
N THR A 191 14.22 -49.54 -50.12
CA THR A 191 14.65 -48.68 -51.23
C THR A 191 15.13 -49.53 -52.42
N LYS A 192 15.30 -48.87 -53.57
CA LYS A 192 15.86 -49.48 -54.79
C LYS A 192 17.19 -50.19 -54.53
N ASP A 193 18.06 -49.57 -53.75
CA ASP A 193 19.41 -50.09 -53.49
C ASP A 193 19.39 -51.29 -52.52
N LEU A 194 18.45 -51.33 -51.57
CA LEU A 194 18.25 -52.50 -50.72
C LEU A 194 17.76 -53.71 -51.52
N TYR A 195 16.85 -53.52 -52.49
CA TYR A 195 16.47 -54.59 -53.42
C TYR A 195 17.65 -55.05 -54.28
N ASN A 196 18.47 -54.13 -54.80
CA ASN A 196 19.64 -54.47 -55.61
C ASN A 196 20.72 -55.22 -54.82
N GLN A 197 20.97 -54.83 -53.56
CA GLN A 197 21.90 -55.55 -52.66
C GLN A 197 21.38 -56.95 -52.33
N ALA A 198 20.10 -57.06 -51.95
CA ALA A 198 19.46 -58.34 -51.67
C ALA A 198 19.49 -59.28 -52.89
N LYS A 199 19.29 -58.74 -54.11
CA LYS A 199 19.46 -59.50 -55.37
C LYS A 199 20.88 -60.02 -55.56
N GLY A 200 21.90 -59.16 -55.39
CA GLY A 200 23.30 -59.51 -55.61
C GLY A 200 23.81 -60.62 -54.67
N GLU A 201 23.36 -60.62 -53.41
CA GLU A 201 23.66 -61.69 -52.44
C GLU A 201 23.07 -63.04 -52.87
N LEU A 202 21.84 -63.04 -53.38
CA LEU A 202 21.17 -64.24 -53.87
C LEU A 202 21.82 -64.79 -55.15
N ASP A 203 22.10 -63.95 -56.13
CA ASP A 203 22.72 -64.37 -57.40
C ASP A 203 24.12 -65.00 -57.17
N LEU A 204 24.91 -64.44 -56.25
CA LEU A 204 26.22 -64.98 -55.89
C LEU A 204 26.09 -66.34 -55.18
N ALA A 205 25.16 -66.47 -54.23
CA ALA A 205 24.91 -67.72 -53.52
C ALA A 205 24.40 -68.84 -54.46
N ILE A 206 23.50 -68.52 -55.40
CA ILE A 206 23.01 -69.43 -56.44
C ILE A 206 24.17 -69.94 -57.30
N LYS A 207 25.09 -69.07 -57.71
CA LYS A 207 26.24 -69.45 -58.53
C LYS A 207 27.17 -70.40 -57.75
N THR A 208 27.60 -70.00 -56.55
CA THR A 208 28.50 -70.80 -55.71
C THR A 208 27.91 -72.19 -55.40
N ALA A 209 26.61 -72.26 -55.13
CA ALA A 209 25.94 -73.53 -54.85
C ALA A 209 25.93 -74.50 -56.06
N LYS A 210 25.82 -73.99 -57.29
CA LYS A 210 25.93 -74.81 -58.51
C LYS A 210 27.36 -75.29 -58.75
N ASP A 211 28.34 -74.39 -58.58
CA ASP A 211 29.77 -74.68 -58.74
C ASP A 211 30.31 -75.66 -57.68
N GLU A 212 29.76 -75.66 -56.46
CA GLU A 212 30.08 -76.62 -55.40
C GLU A 212 29.42 -77.99 -55.66
N LYS A 213 28.13 -78.03 -56.04
CA LYS A 213 27.44 -79.30 -56.35
C LYS A 213 28.16 -80.09 -57.44
N MET A 214 28.51 -79.43 -58.54
CA MET A 214 29.16 -80.05 -59.70
C MET A 214 30.52 -80.71 -59.37
N LYS A 215 31.21 -80.25 -58.30
CA LYS A 215 32.47 -80.85 -57.83
C LYS A 215 32.24 -82.11 -56.99
N ILE A 216 31.15 -82.16 -56.23
CA ILE A 216 30.76 -83.32 -55.42
C ILE A 216 30.33 -84.45 -56.36
N ASP A 217 29.46 -84.14 -57.33
CA ASP A 217 28.97 -85.09 -58.34
C ASP A 217 30.12 -85.70 -59.18
N ALA A 218 31.24 -84.98 -59.34
CA ALA A 218 32.45 -85.46 -60.00
C ALA A 218 33.39 -86.30 -59.11
N ALA A 219 33.24 -86.24 -57.78
CA ALA A 219 34.14 -86.89 -56.82
C ALA A 219 33.76 -88.35 -56.52
N GLU A 220 32.50 -88.74 -56.66
CA GLU A 220 32.03 -90.10 -56.33
C GLU A 220 32.54 -91.20 -57.28
N GLN A 221 32.99 -90.86 -58.49
CA GLN A 221 33.26 -91.86 -59.55
C GLN A 221 34.57 -92.66 -59.45
N LYS A 222 35.47 -92.43 -58.48
CA LYS A 222 36.78 -93.13 -58.43
C LYS A 222 37.28 -93.52 -57.04
N LYS A 223 36.98 -94.76 -56.61
CA LYS A 223 37.78 -95.55 -55.64
C LYS A 223 37.61 -97.05 -55.91
N GLY A 224 38.72 -97.80 -55.98
CA GLY A 224 38.77 -99.25 -56.21
C GLY A 224 40.16 -99.83 -55.85
N SER A 225 40.20 -101.06 -55.35
CA SER A 225 41.25 -101.55 -54.43
C SER A 225 42.59 -101.98 -55.03
N GLN A 226 43.67 -101.46 -54.44
CA GLN A 226 44.78 -102.16 -53.75
C GLN A 226 45.02 -103.67 -53.99
N SER A 227 46.29 -104.00 -54.32
CA SER A 227 46.98 -105.31 -54.20
C SER A 227 48.45 -105.14 -54.71
N ASP A 228 49.49 -105.91 -54.36
CA ASP A 228 50.05 -106.49 -53.09
C ASP A 228 51.46 -107.07 -53.48
N GLN A 229 52.41 -107.60 -52.67
CA GLN A 229 52.63 -107.84 -51.23
C GLN A 229 54.16 -108.09 -51.00
N ILE A 230 54.73 -107.87 -49.80
CA ILE A 230 55.89 -108.59 -49.17
C ILE A 230 56.16 -107.98 -47.77
N SER A 231 56.64 -108.77 -46.81
CA SER A 231 56.86 -108.33 -45.41
C SER A 231 58.24 -108.69 -44.84
N LYS A 232 58.58 -108.07 -43.70
CA LYS A 232 59.78 -108.23 -42.85
C LYS A 232 60.97 -107.32 -43.17
N GLN A 233 60.69 -106.08 -43.57
CA GLN A 233 61.59 -104.94 -43.29
C GLN A 233 60.86 -103.81 -42.53
N ASP A 234 59.63 -104.08 -42.06
CA ASP A 234 58.60 -103.07 -41.86
C ASP A 234 58.54 -102.50 -40.44
N ASP A 235 58.56 -103.31 -39.37
CA ASP A 235 58.33 -102.83 -37.99
C ASP A 235 59.16 -101.60 -37.59
N ALA A 236 60.45 -101.59 -37.97
CA ALA A 236 61.38 -100.52 -37.68
C ALA A 236 61.27 -99.30 -38.62
N LEU A 237 60.63 -99.48 -39.79
CA LEU A 237 60.25 -98.42 -40.73
C LEU A 237 58.88 -97.84 -40.39
N ASP A 238 57.94 -98.65 -39.91
CA ASP A 238 56.58 -98.26 -39.53
C ASP A 238 56.55 -97.52 -38.20
N GLU A 239 57.37 -97.89 -37.22
CA GLU A 239 57.54 -97.03 -36.03
C GLU A 239 58.19 -95.68 -36.40
N ALA A 240 59.12 -95.66 -37.37
CA ALA A 240 59.70 -94.40 -37.87
C ALA A 240 58.69 -93.55 -38.65
N LYS A 241 57.83 -94.16 -39.49
CA LYS A 241 56.68 -93.50 -40.14
C LYS A 241 55.73 -92.92 -39.11
N LYS A 242 55.31 -93.71 -38.11
CA LYS A 242 54.38 -93.35 -37.03
C LYS A 242 54.91 -92.20 -36.18
N GLU A 243 56.19 -92.26 -35.80
CA GLU A 243 56.89 -91.20 -35.08
C GLU A 243 57.03 -89.92 -35.92
N TYR A 244 57.35 -90.03 -37.22
CA TYR A 244 57.28 -88.91 -38.16
C TYR A 244 55.86 -88.34 -38.28
N THR A 245 54.82 -89.17 -38.37
CA THR A 245 53.42 -88.72 -38.46
C THR A 245 52.99 -87.97 -37.22
N LYS A 246 53.40 -88.38 -36.01
CA LYS A 246 53.17 -87.60 -34.78
C LYS A 246 53.77 -86.20 -34.88
N SER A 247 55.03 -86.09 -35.29
CA SER A 247 55.69 -84.78 -35.47
C SER A 247 55.06 -83.96 -36.59
N LEU A 248 54.63 -84.58 -37.70
CA LEU A 248 53.93 -83.91 -38.80
C LEU A 248 52.56 -83.37 -38.37
N THR A 249 51.81 -84.14 -37.59
CA THR A 249 50.54 -83.72 -36.98
C THR A 249 50.78 -82.55 -36.03
N ALA A 250 51.72 -82.67 -35.08
CA ALA A 250 52.03 -81.61 -34.13
C ALA A 250 52.54 -80.32 -34.81
N ALA A 251 53.26 -80.42 -35.93
CA ALA A 251 53.69 -79.27 -36.72
C ALA A 251 52.52 -78.59 -37.44
N ASN A 252 51.59 -79.37 -38.03
CA ASN A 252 50.40 -78.82 -38.67
C ASN A 252 49.38 -78.25 -37.65
N GLU A 253 49.20 -78.89 -36.49
CA GLU A 253 48.43 -78.35 -35.37
C GLU A 253 49.01 -77.03 -34.87
N LEU A 254 50.34 -76.96 -34.67
CA LEU A 254 51.00 -75.71 -34.28
C LEU A 254 50.81 -74.62 -35.33
N LYS A 255 51.10 -74.90 -36.60
CA LYS A 255 50.86 -74.01 -37.76
C LYS A 255 49.43 -73.47 -37.80
N ASN A 256 48.44 -74.33 -37.54
CA ASN A 256 47.02 -73.93 -37.52
C ASN A 256 46.69 -73.08 -36.27
N SER A 257 47.28 -73.39 -35.10
CA SER A 257 47.10 -72.64 -33.85
C SER A 257 47.69 -71.22 -33.84
N LEU A 258 48.54 -70.89 -34.83
CA LEU A 258 49.01 -69.52 -35.08
C LEU A 258 47.97 -68.68 -35.86
N GLY A 259 46.98 -69.31 -36.49
CA GLY A 259 45.92 -68.65 -37.25
C GLY A 259 46.43 -67.78 -38.40
N GLU A 260 45.69 -66.73 -38.75
CA GLU A 260 46.13 -65.67 -39.68
C GLU A 260 46.58 -64.39 -38.93
N ASN A 261 47.06 -64.52 -37.69
CA ASN A 261 47.56 -63.36 -36.93
C ASN A 261 48.87 -62.85 -37.55
N PRO A 262 48.95 -61.58 -37.99
CA PRO A 262 50.17 -61.01 -38.59
C PRO A 262 51.43 -61.17 -37.73
N LEU A 263 51.29 -61.15 -36.41
CA LEU A 263 52.42 -61.26 -35.47
C LEU A 263 53.17 -62.61 -35.59
N TYR A 264 52.47 -63.69 -35.96
CA TYR A 264 53.05 -65.03 -36.08
C TYR A 264 53.33 -65.45 -37.52
N SER A 265 53.20 -64.54 -38.49
CA SER A 265 53.29 -64.81 -39.94
C SER A 265 54.62 -65.48 -40.34
N ASP A 266 55.76 -64.95 -39.88
CA ASP A 266 57.09 -65.55 -40.11
C ASP A 266 57.23 -66.94 -39.50
N ILE A 267 56.72 -67.15 -38.28
CA ILE A 267 56.77 -68.45 -37.59
C ILE A 267 55.99 -69.50 -38.39
N LYS A 268 54.79 -69.13 -38.85
CA LYS A 268 53.92 -69.95 -39.69
C LYS A 268 54.57 -70.24 -41.05
N SER A 269 55.24 -69.28 -41.66
CA SER A 269 55.98 -69.43 -42.92
C SER A 269 57.14 -70.43 -42.80
N LYS A 270 57.96 -70.31 -41.74
CA LYS A 270 59.03 -71.28 -41.41
C LYS A 270 58.47 -72.69 -41.24
N LEU A 271 57.39 -72.85 -40.46
CA LEU A 271 56.72 -74.14 -40.26
C LEU A 271 56.20 -74.74 -41.56
N VAL A 272 55.52 -73.96 -42.41
CA VAL A 272 55.03 -74.43 -43.73
C VAL A 272 56.18 -74.92 -44.60
N THR A 273 57.32 -74.22 -44.59
CA THR A 273 58.51 -74.63 -45.36
C THR A 273 59.09 -75.96 -44.87
N VAL A 274 59.24 -76.13 -43.56
CA VAL A 274 59.76 -77.39 -42.98
C VAL A 274 58.78 -78.54 -43.18
N ILE A 275 57.48 -78.33 -42.97
CA ILE A 275 56.42 -79.33 -43.25
C ILE A 275 56.50 -79.80 -44.70
N THR A 276 56.54 -78.86 -45.66
CA THR A 276 56.62 -79.19 -47.09
C THR A 276 57.91 -79.95 -47.44
N SER A 277 59.04 -79.60 -46.81
CA SER A 277 60.31 -80.32 -47.00
C SER A 277 60.25 -81.73 -46.43
N ALA A 278 59.73 -81.88 -45.21
CA ALA A 278 59.58 -83.16 -44.52
C ALA A 278 58.61 -84.10 -45.28
N GLU A 279 57.47 -83.61 -45.74
CA GLU A 279 56.54 -84.29 -46.65
C GLU A 279 57.14 -84.62 -48.02
N SER A 280 58.17 -83.88 -48.49
CA SER A 280 58.87 -84.22 -49.73
C SER A 280 59.87 -85.37 -49.54
N LYS A 281 60.55 -85.42 -48.39
CA LYS A 281 61.55 -86.46 -48.02
C LYS A 281 60.95 -87.83 -47.74
N THR A 282 59.66 -87.88 -47.39
CA THR A 282 58.92 -89.10 -47.02
C THR A 282 58.03 -89.67 -48.13
N LYS A 283 58.18 -89.20 -49.37
CA LYS A 283 57.46 -89.75 -50.54
C LYS A 283 57.91 -91.20 -50.86
N THR A 284 57.18 -91.83 -51.79
CA THR A 284 57.30 -93.26 -52.17
C THR A 284 58.71 -93.84 -52.07
N ASN A 285 58.84 -94.94 -51.31
CA ASN A 285 60.07 -95.68 -51.03
C ASN A 285 61.12 -94.95 -50.17
N ALA A 286 60.74 -93.92 -49.40
CA ALA A 286 61.59 -93.33 -48.37
C ALA A 286 62.05 -94.36 -47.32
N THR A 287 63.33 -94.31 -46.96
CA THR A 287 63.98 -95.20 -45.98
C THR A 287 63.70 -94.73 -44.55
N LYS A 288 63.98 -95.63 -43.57
CA LYS A 288 63.87 -95.35 -42.13
C LYS A 288 64.60 -94.06 -41.73
N ASP A 289 65.78 -93.82 -42.31
CA ASP A 289 66.61 -92.67 -41.97
C ASP A 289 66.06 -91.36 -42.51
N LEU A 290 65.38 -91.38 -43.67
CA LEU A 290 64.66 -90.21 -44.20
C LEU A 290 63.44 -89.86 -43.32
N TYR A 291 62.70 -90.85 -42.81
CA TYR A 291 61.64 -90.62 -41.82
C TYR A 291 62.19 -90.04 -40.51
N ASN A 292 63.29 -90.59 -39.99
CA ASN A 292 63.94 -90.07 -38.78
C ASN A 292 64.50 -88.64 -38.96
N GLN A 293 65.10 -88.34 -40.11
CA GLN A 293 65.58 -86.99 -40.43
C GLN A 293 64.41 -86.01 -40.55
N ALA A 294 63.37 -86.36 -41.31
CA ALA A 294 62.17 -85.53 -41.46
C ALA A 294 61.48 -85.27 -40.11
N LYS A 295 61.43 -86.28 -39.23
CA LYS A 295 60.97 -86.14 -37.84
C LYS A 295 61.84 -85.15 -37.05
N GLY A 296 63.16 -85.29 -37.08
CA GLY A 296 64.08 -84.41 -36.34
C GLY A 296 64.01 -82.94 -36.79
N GLU A 297 63.85 -82.70 -38.09
CA GLU A 297 63.63 -81.37 -38.65
C GLU A 297 62.27 -80.77 -38.20
N LEU A 298 61.20 -81.57 -38.21
CA LEU A 298 59.89 -81.17 -37.69
C LEU A 298 59.91 -80.86 -36.19
N ASP A 299 60.51 -81.73 -35.37
CA ASP A 299 60.61 -81.54 -33.92
C ASP A 299 61.39 -80.27 -33.56
N LEU A 300 62.49 -80.00 -34.26
CA LEU A 300 63.27 -78.77 -34.10
C LEU A 300 62.46 -77.54 -34.50
N ALA A 301 61.74 -77.59 -35.64
CA ALA A 301 60.89 -76.49 -36.08
C ALA A 301 59.70 -76.23 -35.14
N ILE A 302 59.06 -77.28 -34.60
CA ILE A 302 58.02 -77.19 -33.56
C ILE A 302 58.56 -76.49 -32.31
N LYS A 303 59.75 -76.87 -31.86
CA LYS A 303 60.39 -76.26 -30.69
C LYS A 303 60.69 -74.78 -30.95
N THR A 304 61.40 -74.46 -32.02
CA THR A 304 61.74 -73.08 -32.40
C THR A 304 60.49 -72.22 -32.55
N ALA A 305 59.42 -72.74 -33.16
CA ALA A 305 58.17 -72.01 -33.33
C ALA A 305 57.43 -71.74 -32.00
N LYS A 306 57.47 -72.67 -31.04
CA LYS A 306 56.95 -72.45 -29.68
C LYS A 306 57.80 -71.41 -28.92
N ASP A 307 59.12 -71.51 -29.01
CA ASP A 307 60.07 -70.59 -28.38
C ASP A 307 60.02 -69.17 -28.98
N GLU A 308 59.76 -69.03 -30.28
CA GLU A 308 59.52 -67.74 -30.95
C GLU A 308 58.14 -67.16 -30.58
N LYS A 309 57.07 -67.97 -30.59
CA LYS A 309 55.72 -67.50 -30.19
C LYS A 309 55.71 -66.96 -28.76
N MET A 310 56.30 -67.70 -27.81
CA MET A 310 56.35 -67.32 -26.40
C MET A 310 57.05 -65.97 -26.16
N LYS A 311 58.03 -65.59 -27.00
CA LYS A 311 58.69 -64.27 -26.93
C LYS A 311 57.78 -63.14 -27.43
N ILE A 312 56.99 -63.39 -28.46
CA ILE A 312 56.01 -62.43 -29.00
C ILE A 312 54.89 -62.21 -27.97
N ASP A 313 54.34 -63.29 -27.42
CA ASP A 313 53.27 -63.24 -26.41
C ASP A 313 53.72 -62.46 -25.15
N ALA A 314 55.00 -62.58 -24.75
CA ALA A 314 55.59 -61.82 -23.65
C ALA A 314 55.84 -60.33 -23.98
N ALA A 315 56.15 -60.00 -25.24
CA ALA A 315 56.32 -58.61 -25.68
C ALA A 315 54.98 -57.84 -25.73
N GLU A 316 53.93 -58.50 -26.21
CA GLU A 316 52.58 -57.92 -26.29
C GLU A 316 52.04 -57.55 -24.90
N GLN A 317 52.22 -58.43 -23.91
CA GLN A 317 51.85 -58.16 -22.51
C GLN A 317 52.61 -56.99 -21.88
N LYS A 318 53.88 -56.78 -22.26
CA LYS A 318 54.67 -55.64 -21.76
C LYS A 318 54.09 -54.32 -22.28
N LYS A 319 53.75 -54.26 -23.57
CA LYS A 319 53.19 -53.06 -24.21
C LYS A 319 51.86 -52.62 -23.57
N GLN A 320 50.92 -53.55 -23.38
CA GLN A 320 49.62 -53.26 -22.73
C GLN A 320 49.79 -52.70 -21.30
N LYS A 321 50.85 -53.10 -20.60
CA LYS A 321 51.14 -52.65 -19.23
C LYS A 321 51.72 -51.23 -19.18
N GLU A 322 52.38 -50.78 -20.25
CA GLU A 322 52.97 -49.44 -20.37
C GLU A 322 51.90 -48.41 -20.80
N GLU A 323 51.00 -48.77 -21.73
CA GLU A 323 49.82 -47.96 -22.08
C GLU A 323 48.91 -47.70 -20.86
N SER A 324 48.76 -48.70 -19.97
CA SER A 324 47.97 -48.58 -18.73
C SER A 324 48.49 -47.57 -17.70
N GLN A 325 49.74 -47.12 -17.77
CA GLN A 325 50.30 -46.16 -16.79
C GLN A 325 50.16 -44.69 -17.23
N ALA A 326 50.33 -44.41 -18.53
CA ALA A 326 50.16 -43.06 -19.07
C ALA A 326 48.74 -42.52 -18.81
N ASP A 327 47.74 -43.40 -18.96
CA ASP A 327 46.32 -43.07 -18.85
C ASP A 327 45.85 -42.80 -17.40
N GLN A 328 46.68 -43.13 -16.39
CA GLN A 328 46.44 -42.77 -14.99
C GLN A 328 47.05 -41.42 -14.62
N ILE A 329 48.25 -41.11 -15.12
CA ILE A 329 48.95 -39.84 -14.85
C ILE A 329 48.16 -38.66 -15.41
N SER A 330 47.71 -38.75 -16.67
CA SER A 330 46.89 -37.73 -17.34
C SER A 330 45.68 -37.29 -16.51
N LYS A 331 44.93 -38.25 -15.95
CA LYS A 331 43.71 -37.98 -15.16
C LYS A 331 43.98 -37.39 -13.77
N GLN A 332 45.23 -37.39 -13.32
CA GLN A 332 45.63 -36.87 -12.02
C GLN A 332 45.93 -35.36 -12.06
N ASP A 333 46.46 -34.85 -13.18
CA ASP A 333 46.74 -33.43 -13.39
C ASP A 333 45.46 -32.62 -13.67
N ASP A 334 44.56 -33.09 -14.55
CA ASP A 334 43.24 -32.48 -14.79
C ASP A 334 42.46 -32.24 -13.48
N ALA A 335 42.52 -33.24 -12.59
CA ALA A 335 41.83 -33.23 -11.31
C ALA A 335 42.47 -32.30 -10.27
N LEU A 336 43.73 -31.88 -10.46
CA LEU A 336 44.41 -30.87 -9.66
C LEU A 336 44.10 -29.46 -10.19
N ASP A 337 44.04 -29.27 -11.51
CA ASP A 337 43.79 -27.96 -12.12
C ASP A 337 42.35 -27.47 -11.95
N GLU A 338 41.34 -28.35 -11.98
CA GLU A 338 39.97 -27.96 -11.60
C GLU A 338 39.89 -27.57 -10.11
N ALA A 339 40.67 -28.22 -9.23
CA ALA A 339 40.73 -27.86 -7.81
C ALA A 339 41.40 -26.48 -7.59
N LYS A 340 42.48 -26.16 -8.31
CA LYS A 340 43.09 -24.82 -8.34
C LYS A 340 42.10 -23.74 -8.79
N LYS A 341 41.35 -24.02 -9.86
CA LYS A 341 40.35 -23.14 -10.47
C LYS A 341 39.16 -22.89 -9.54
N GLU A 342 38.64 -23.93 -8.90
CA GLU A 342 37.58 -23.84 -7.89
C GLU A 342 38.03 -23.10 -6.62
N TYR A 343 39.25 -23.35 -6.14
CA TYR A 343 39.87 -22.54 -5.08
C TYR A 343 39.99 -21.06 -5.47
N THR A 344 40.45 -20.77 -6.69
CA THR A 344 40.64 -19.39 -7.18
C THR A 344 39.31 -18.63 -7.23
N LYS A 345 38.21 -19.26 -7.64
CA LYS A 345 36.86 -18.66 -7.58
C LYS A 345 36.49 -18.27 -6.15
N SER A 346 36.69 -19.17 -5.19
CA SER A 346 36.40 -18.90 -3.77
C SER A 346 37.32 -17.83 -3.18
N LEU A 347 38.60 -17.78 -3.57
CA LEU A 347 39.55 -16.74 -3.12
C LEU A 347 39.18 -15.36 -3.67
N THR A 348 38.76 -15.27 -4.93
CA THR A 348 38.23 -14.04 -5.53
C THR A 348 36.97 -13.59 -4.79
N ALA A 349 35.98 -14.46 -4.63
CA ALA A 349 34.74 -14.14 -3.93
C ALA A 349 34.94 -13.72 -2.46
N ALA A 350 35.95 -14.28 -1.77
CA ALA A 350 36.34 -13.87 -0.42
C ALA A 350 36.98 -12.47 -0.41
N ASN A 351 37.88 -12.16 -1.35
CA ASN A 351 38.50 -10.85 -1.46
C ASN A 351 37.50 -9.77 -1.93
N GLU A 352 36.59 -10.08 -2.85
CA GLU A 352 35.46 -9.21 -3.23
C GLU A 352 34.57 -8.89 -2.03
N LEU A 353 34.19 -9.91 -1.24
CA LEU A 353 33.40 -9.71 -0.02
C LEU A 353 34.15 -8.83 0.99
N LYS A 354 35.41 -9.16 1.31
CA LYS A 354 36.31 -8.36 2.17
C LYS A 354 36.38 -6.89 1.74
N ASN A 355 36.49 -6.63 0.43
CA ASN A 355 36.53 -5.27 -0.11
C ASN A 355 35.16 -4.57 0.00
N SER A 356 34.05 -5.30 -0.22
CA SER A 356 32.69 -4.75 -0.10
C SER A 356 32.28 -4.37 1.34
N LEU A 357 32.94 -4.92 2.36
CA LEU A 357 32.77 -4.50 3.76
C LEU A 357 33.44 -3.13 4.05
N GLY A 358 34.38 -2.68 3.20
CA GLY A 358 35.06 -1.39 3.30
C GLY A 358 35.82 -1.20 4.61
N GLU A 359 35.97 0.05 5.06
CA GLU A 359 36.45 0.40 6.41
C GLU A 359 35.27 0.77 7.35
N ASN A 360 34.08 0.18 7.12
CA ASN A 360 32.93 0.46 7.97
C ASN A 360 33.11 -0.21 9.36
N PRO A 361 33.12 0.54 10.47
CA PRO A 361 33.34 -0.03 11.80
C PRO A 361 32.28 -1.06 12.22
N LEU A 362 31.08 -1.06 11.61
CA LEU A 362 30.05 -2.06 11.85
C LEU A 362 30.42 -3.47 11.35
N TYR A 363 31.36 -3.60 10.41
CA TYR A 363 31.78 -4.89 9.85
C TYR A 363 33.25 -5.23 10.11
N SER A 364 33.92 -4.48 10.99
CA SER A 364 35.34 -4.62 11.31
C SER A 364 35.72 -6.05 11.73
N ASP A 365 34.97 -6.66 12.65
CA ASP A 365 35.17 -8.04 13.10
C ASP A 365 34.98 -9.05 11.97
N ILE A 366 33.94 -8.86 11.14
CA ILE A 366 33.65 -9.75 9.99
C ILE A 366 34.82 -9.72 9.01
N LYS A 367 35.30 -8.51 8.68
CA LYS A 367 36.44 -8.29 7.80
C LYS A 367 37.72 -8.88 8.38
N SER A 368 37.96 -8.73 9.68
CA SER A 368 39.11 -9.29 10.39
C SER A 368 39.13 -10.82 10.30
N LYS A 369 38.02 -11.50 10.67
CA LYS A 369 37.85 -12.95 10.51
C LYS A 369 38.12 -13.40 9.07
N LEU A 370 37.52 -12.71 8.09
CA LEU A 370 37.62 -13.07 6.68
C LEU A 370 39.04 -12.89 6.14
N VAL A 371 39.76 -11.83 6.52
CA VAL A 371 41.19 -11.63 6.22
C VAL A 371 42.03 -12.77 6.79
N THR A 372 41.80 -13.19 8.04
CA THR A 372 42.53 -14.31 8.65
C THR A 372 42.34 -15.61 7.87
N VAL A 373 41.12 -15.92 7.41
CA VAL A 373 40.86 -17.12 6.61
C VAL A 373 41.47 -17.01 5.20
N ILE A 374 41.41 -15.83 4.55
CA ILE A 374 42.06 -15.59 3.26
C ILE A 374 43.57 -15.88 3.36
N THR A 375 44.27 -15.28 4.33
CA THR A 375 45.72 -15.49 4.50
C THR A 375 46.06 -16.93 4.91
N SER A 376 45.21 -17.61 5.68
CA SER A 376 45.33 -19.06 5.96
C SER A 376 45.26 -19.86 4.66
N ALA A 377 44.23 -19.63 3.83
CA ALA A 377 44.00 -20.34 2.58
C ALA A 377 45.15 -20.11 1.58
N GLU A 378 45.56 -18.86 1.39
CA GLU A 378 46.73 -18.46 0.57
C GLU A 378 48.04 -19.09 1.05
N SER A 379 48.18 -19.36 2.36
CA SER A 379 49.36 -20.05 2.90
C SER A 379 49.37 -21.55 2.58
N LYS A 380 48.20 -22.20 2.55
CA LYS A 380 48.02 -23.64 2.26
C LYS A 380 48.20 -23.99 0.79
N THR A 381 47.96 -23.04 -0.11
CA THR A 381 48.00 -23.24 -1.57
C THR A 381 49.30 -22.76 -2.24
N LYS A 382 50.42 -22.72 -1.49
CA LYS A 382 51.75 -22.36 -2.02
C LYS A 382 52.33 -23.49 -2.90
N THR A 383 53.52 -23.26 -3.46
CA THR A 383 54.21 -24.15 -4.41
C THR A 383 54.13 -25.63 -4.01
N ASN A 384 53.69 -26.47 -4.95
CA ASN A 384 53.49 -27.92 -4.81
C ASN A 384 52.34 -28.36 -3.87
N ALA A 385 51.37 -27.48 -3.59
CA ALA A 385 50.13 -27.86 -2.91
C ALA A 385 49.35 -28.95 -3.68
N THR A 386 48.82 -29.94 -2.95
CA THR A 386 48.03 -31.05 -3.49
C THR A 386 46.58 -30.65 -3.73
N LYS A 387 45.86 -31.48 -4.50
CA LYS A 387 44.42 -31.35 -4.76
C LYS A 387 43.61 -31.18 -3.46
N ASP A 388 43.96 -31.92 -2.42
CA ASP A 388 43.24 -31.90 -1.14
C ASP A 388 43.51 -30.61 -0.34
N LEU A 389 44.71 -30.03 -0.44
CA LEU A 389 44.99 -28.71 0.14
C LEU A 389 44.20 -27.59 -0.57
N TYR A 390 44.06 -27.65 -1.90
CA TYR A 390 43.18 -26.74 -2.64
C TYR A 390 41.70 -26.91 -2.24
N ASN A 391 41.22 -28.15 -2.12
CA ASN A 391 39.85 -28.43 -1.68
C ASN A 391 39.58 -27.99 -0.23
N GLN A 392 40.53 -28.19 0.68
CA GLN A 392 40.43 -27.71 2.06
C GLN A 392 40.42 -26.18 2.11
N ALA A 393 41.35 -25.51 1.42
CA ALA A 393 41.42 -24.06 1.36
C ALA A 393 40.14 -23.46 0.76
N LYS A 394 39.57 -24.09 -0.28
CA LYS A 394 38.27 -23.75 -0.85
C LYS A 394 37.14 -23.88 0.19
N GLY A 395 37.06 -25.01 0.90
CA GLY A 395 36.02 -25.24 1.91
C GLY A 395 36.07 -24.26 3.08
N GLU A 396 37.27 -23.90 3.53
CA GLU A 396 37.48 -22.87 4.55
C GLU A 396 37.03 -21.48 4.06
N LEU A 397 37.37 -21.11 2.82
CA LEU A 397 36.93 -19.87 2.19
C LEU A 397 35.40 -19.82 2.00
N ASP A 398 34.78 -20.88 1.48
CA ASP A 398 33.33 -20.96 1.26
C ASP A 398 32.55 -20.83 2.59
N LEU A 399 33.03 -21.48 3.65
CA LEU A 399 32.45 -21.39 4.99
C LEU A 399 32.62 -19.97 5.57
N ALA A 400 33.77 -19.34 5.39
CA ALA A 400 34.02 -17.96 5.83
C ALA A 400 33.18 -16.94 5.05
N ILE A 401 33.04 -17.10 3.72
CA ILE A 401 32.17 -16.27 2.87
C ILE A 401 30.71 -16.38 3.34
N LYS A 402 30.22 -17.59 3.60
CA LYS A 402 28.87 -17.82 4.11
C LYS A 402 28.68 -17.14 5.48
N THR A 403 29.58 -17.42 6.42
CA THR A 403 29.51 -16.87 7.78
C THR A 403 29.56 -15.34 7.77
N ALA A 404 30.41 -14.74 6.94
CA ALA A 404 30.52 -13.30 6.80
C ALA A 404 29.26 -12.66 6.19
N LYS A 405 28.60 -13.32 5.23
CA LYS A 405 27.30 -12.88 4.69
C LYS A 405 26.19 -12.99 5.74
N ASP A 406 26.14 -14.09 6.48
CA ASP A 406 25.15 -14.34 7.53
C ASP A 406 25.32 -13.40 8.74
N GLU A 407 26.56 -13.06 9.12
CA GLU A 407 26.85 -12.04 10.14
C GLU A 407 26.49 -10.63 9.63
N LYS A 408 26.89 -10.26 8.41
CA LYS A 408 26.57 -8.94 7.83
C LYS A 408 25.06 -8.70 7.76
N MET A 409 24.29 -9.68 7.29
CA MET A 409 22.83 -9.56 7.17
C MET A 409 22.14 -9.31 8.53
N LYS A 410 22.66 -9.90 9.62
CA LYS A 410 22.15 -9.64 10.99
C LYS A 410 22.46 -8.21 11.45
N ILE A 411 23.64 -7.70 11.13
CA ILE A 411 24.04 -6.32 11.46
C ILE A 411 23.20 -5.31 10.64
N ASP A 412 23.05 -5.54 9.34
CA ASP A 412 22.21 -4.74 8.44
C ASP A 412 20.76 -4.63 8.98
N ALA A 413 20.17 -5.75 9.39
CA ALA A 413 18.81 -5.79 9.93
C ALA A 413 18.69 -5.11 11.31
N ALA A 414 19.68 -5.27 12.19
CA ALA A 414 19.71 -4.62 13.49
C ALA A 414 19.87 -3.09 13.37
N GLU A 415 20.68 -2.63 12.41
CA GLU A 415 20.91 -1.21 12.16
C GLU A 415 19.69 -0.55 11.48
N GLN A 416 19.06 -1.21 10.49
CA GLN A 416 17.77 -0.77 9.95
C GLN A 416 16.68 -0.66 11.02
N LYS A 417 16.64 -1.60 11.97
CA LYS A 417 15.72 -1.54 13.11
C LYS A 417 15.96 -0.29 13.97
N LYS A 418 17.21 -0.02 14.39
CA LYS A 418 17.55 1.19 15.16
C LYS A 418 17.18 2.47 14.41
N GLN A 419 17.47 2.56 13.11
CA GLN A 419 17.16 3.74 12.29
C GLN A 419 15.64 3.96 12.17
N LYS A 420 14.85 2.89 12.06
CA LYS A 420 13.40 2.96 12.12
C LYS A 420 12.90 3.45 13.49
N GLU A 421 13.40 2.87 14.58
CA GLU A 421 13.02 3.25 15.95
C GLU A 421 13.38 4.71 16.25
N ALA A 422 14.56 5.17 15.84
CA ALA A 422 14.98 6.58 15.95
C ALA A 422 14.11 7.53 15.11
N LYS A 423 13.72 7.13 13.89
CA LYS A 423 12.83 7.92 13.02
C LYS A 423 11.41 8.03 13.61
N GLU A 424 10.88 6.93 14.14
CA GLU A 424 9.56 6.93 14.80
C GLU A 424 9.55 7.72 16.12
N LEU A 425 10.64 7.64 16.90
CA LEU A 425 10.83 8.47 18.09
C LEU A 425 10.86 9.97 17.72
N ASN A 426 11.64 10.34 16.71
CA ASN A 426 11.75 11.75 16.30
C ASN A 426 10.42 12.28 15.73
N ALA A 427 9.67 11.46 14.99
CA ALA A 427 8.34 11.84 14.50
C ALA A 427 7.30 12.02 15.63
N ALA A 428 7.37 11.22 16.70
CA ALA A 428 6.56 11.42 17.90
C ALA A 428 6.97 12.70 18.66
N LYS A 429 8.28 12.95 18.77
CA LYS A 429 8.84 14.17 19.37
C LYS A 429 8.37 15.44 18.64
N THR A 430 8.48 15.50 17.31
CA THR A 430 8.09 16.70 16.53
C THR A 430 6.61 17.03 16.73
N LYS A 431 5.71 16.04 16.70
CA LYS A 431 4.28 16.27 16.98
C LYS A 431 4.03 16.81 18.39
N TYR A 432 4.73 16.27 19.38
CA TYR A 432 4.66 16.78 20.75
C TYR A 432 5.12 18.25 20.83
N GLU A 433 6.21 18.60 20.16
CA GLU A 433 6.75 19.98 20.13
C GLU A 433 5.82 20.95 19.37
N GLU A 434 5.18 20.51 18.28
CA GLU A 434 4.15 21.28 17.56
C GLU A 434 2.90 21.52 18.44
N THR A 435 2.35 20.49 19.06
CA THR A 435 1.21 20.60 19.99
C THR A 435 1.55 21.46 21.21
N LEU A 436 2.78 21.37 21.72
CA LEU A 436 3.27 22.19 22.83
C LEU A 436 3.32 23.68 22.45
N MET A 437 3.94 24.02 21.32
CA MET A 437 4.01 25.39 20.82
C MET A 437 2.62 25.98 20.56
N ASN A 438 1.69 25.18 20.02
CA ASN A 438 0.30 25.58 19.81
C ASN A 438 -0.43 25.85 21.15
N ALA A 439 -0.19 25.03 22.18
CA ALA A 439 -0.77 25.21 23.50
C ALA A 439 -0.20 26.45 24.20
N GLU A 440 1.11 26.68 24.14
CA GLU A 440 1.77 27.87 24.70
C GLU A 440 1.28 29.16 24.01
N SER A 441 1.23 29.18 22.68
CA SER A 441 0.75 30.33 21.89
C SER A 441 -0.72 30.66 22.21
N PHE A 442 -1.59 29.65 22.30
CA PHE A 442 -2.98 29.86 22.70
C PHE A 442 -3.11 30.33 24.16
N ASN A 443 -2.26 29.84 25.06
CA ASN A 443 -2.22 30.27 26.46
C ASN A 443 -1.81 31.74 26.62
N GLU A 444 -0.85 32.23 25.82
CA GLU A 444 -0.53 33.67 25.78
C GLU A 444 -1.67 34.51 25.23
N SER A 445 -2.41 34.02 24.21
CA SER A 445 -3.62 34.70 23.72
C SER A 445 -4.70 34.82 24.81
N LEU A 446 -4.91 33.78 25.62
CA LEU A 446 -5.85 33.84 26.76
C LEU A 446 -5.43 34.91 27.80
N LYS A 447 -4.13 35.14 27.99
CA LYS A 447 -3.61 36.19 28.90
C LYS A 447 -3.77 37.59 28.32
N SER A 448 -3.66 37.76 26.99
CA SER A 448 -3.88 39.05 26.34
C SER A 448 -5.36 39.43 26.22
N ASP A 449 -6.26 38.46 26.12
CA ASP A 449 -7.69 38.69 25.85
C ASP A 449 -8.45 39.26 27.07
N GLY A 450 -7.94 39.09 28.30
CA GLY A 450 -8.51 39.70 29.51
C GLY A 450 -8.49 38.82 30.76
N ASN A 451 -8.86 39.41 31.91
CA ASN A 451 -8.94 38.69 33.18
C ASN A 451 -10.03 37.60 33.19
N GLU A 452 -11.02 37.75 32.31
CA GLU A 452 -12.16 36.86 32.10
C GLU A 452 -11.75 35.44 31.72
N TYR A 453 -10.55 35.25 31.15
CA TYR A 453 -10.01 33.96 30.71
C TYR A 453 -8.94 33.38 31.64
N ASN A 454 -8.61 34.06 32.76
CA ASN A 454 -7.56 33.64 33.70
C ASN A 454 -7.71 32.18 34.16
N THR A 455 -8.93 31.73 34.45
CA THR A 455 -9.21 30.34 34.86
C THR A 455 -8.86 29.33 33.76
N ILE A 456 -9.08 29.67 32.50
CA ILE A 456 -8.77 28.82 31.34
C ILE A 456 -7.26 28.79 31.13
N SER A 457 -6.60 29.95 31.21
CA SER A 457 -5.12 30.06 31.13
C SER A 457 -4.44 29.27 32.25
N GLN A 458 -4.95 29.31 33.48
CA GLN A 458 -4.41 28.52 34.60
C GLN A 458 -4.52 27.02 34.35
N LYS A 459 -5.70 26.52 33.93
CA LYS A 459 -5.89 25.11 33.55
C LYS A 459 -4.91 24.67 32.46
N LEU A 460 -4.78 25.46 31.40
CA LEU A 460 -3.91 25.15 30.26
C LEU A 460 -2.42 25.22 30.63
N THR A 461 -2.03 26.15 31.50
CA THR A 461 -0.66 26.23 32.05
C THR A 461 -0.30 24.96 32.80
N ILE A 462 -1.18 24.47 33.68
CA ILE A 462 -0.98 23.21 34.41
C ILE A 462 -0.89 22.01 33.45
N ALA A 463 -1.70 21.98 32.38
CA ALA A 463 -1.63 20.94 31.36
C ALA A 463 -0.28 20.97 30.60
N ILE A 464 0.21 22.16 30.23
CA ILE A 464 1.52 22.37 29.58
C ILE A 464 2.66 21.89 30.50
N GLU A 465 2.64 22.23 31.79
CA GLU A 465 3.65 21.78 32.76
C GLU A 465 3.59 20.26 33.02
N THR A 466 2.39 19.68 33.05
CA THR A 466 2.17 18.22 33.15
C THR A 466 2.68 17.48 31.92
N ALA A 467 2.49 18.04 30.73
CA ALA A 467 2.99 17.49 29.48
C ALA A 467 4.53 17.55 29.43
N LYS A 468 5.14 18.68 29.79
CA LYS A 468 6.59 18.83 29.91
C LYS A 468 7.20 17.84 30.89
N SER A 469 6.65 17.72 32.10
CA SER A 469 7.14 16.78 33.13
C SER A 469 6.92 15.30 32.80
N THR A 470 6.08 14.97 31.81
CA THR A 470 5.96 13.60 31.27
C THR A 470 7.17 13.20 30.41
N ILE A 471 7.95 14.16 29.90
CA ILE A 471 9.13 13.94 29.06
C ILE A 471 10.40 13.90 29.92
N THR A 472 10.78 12.71 30.39
CA THR A 472 12.02 12.44 31.13
C THR A 472 13.28 12.56 30.26
N ASP A 473 14.47 12.67 30.86
CA ASP A 473 15.80 12.74 30.20
C ASP A 473 16.08 11.71 29.09
N LYS A 474 15.42 10.55 29.11
CA LYS A 474 15.50 9.51 28.08
C LYS A 474 14.09 9.14 27.61
N PRO A 475 13.40 10.03 26.87
CA PRO A 475 12.00 9.87 26.56
C PRO A 475 11.80 8.80 25.48
N THR A 476 10.77 7.96 25.64
CA THR A 476 10.37 6.99 24.62
C THR A 476 9.32 7.57 23.69
N LYS A 477 9.10 6.90 22.56
CA LYS A 477 8.04 7.22 21.58
C LYS A 477 6.66 7.26 22.24
N GLU A 478 6.41 6.34 23.17
CA GLU A 478 5.16 6.18 23.91
C GLU A 478 4.95 7.31 24.92
N LEU A 479 6.02 7.82 25.55
CA LEU A 479 5.95 9.00 26.41
C LEU A 479 5.58 10.26 25.61
N TYR A 480 6.21 10.46 24.44
CA TYR A 480 5.84 11.57 23.55
C TYR A 480 4.39 11.48 23.07
N ILE A 481 3.94 10.31 22.59
CA ILE A 481 2.54 10.10 22.16
C ILE A 481 1.55 10.35 23.31
N LYS A 482 1.86 9.88 24.53
CA LYS A 482 1.01 10.09 25.70
C LYS A 482 0.92 11.56 26.11
N ALA A 483 2.06 12.28 26.11
CA ALA A 483 2.11 13.70 26.44
C ALA A 483 1.40 14.56 25.38
N GLU A 484 1.63 14.29 24.09
CA GLU A 484 1.01 14.95 22.96
C GLU A 484 -0.51 14.77 22.96
N SER A 485 -0.98 13.52 23.00
CA SER A 485 -2.41 13.21 22.99
C SER A 485 -3.17 13.82 24.16
N LYS A 486 -2.55 13.89 25.35
CA LYS A 486 -3.17 14.52 26.52
C LYS A 486 -3.16 16.04 26.42
N LEU A 487 -2.03 16.65 26.05
CA LEU A 487 -1.95 18.10 25.89
C LEU A 487 -2.89 18.62 24.79
N ASN A 488 -3.02 17.89 23.68
CA ASN A 488 -3.96 18.23 22.61
C ASN A 488 -5.42 18.16 23.08
N GLN A 489 -5.78 17.16 23.90
CA GLN A 489 -7.11 17.08 24.52
C GLN A 489 -7.40 18.32 25.40
N ASP A 490 -6.43 18.72 26.23
CA ASP A 490 -6.59 19.86 27.14
C ASP A 490 -6.58 21.21 26.40
N LEU A 491 -5.86 21.30 25.28
CA LEU A 491 -5.88 22.45 24.36
C LEU A 491 -7.25 22.61 23.68
N GLU A 492 -7.82 21.55 23.11
CA GLU A 492 -9.16 21.63 22.50
C GLU A 492 -10.25 21.89 23.55
N ALA A 493 -10.11 21.35 24.76
CA ALA A 493 -11.00 21.69 25.88
C ALA A 493 -10.90 23.18 26.26
N ALA A 494 -9.69 23.74 26.33
CA ALA A 494 -9.47 25.16 26.61
C ALA A 494 -10.03 26.08 25.51
N LYS A 495 -9.94 25.67 24.23
CA LYS A 495 -10.58 26.39 23.11
C LYS A 495 -12.11 26.40 23.23
N ALA A 496 -12.72 25.25 23.51
CA ALA A 496 -14.16 25.15 23.71
C ALA A 496 -14.65 25.96 24.92
N GLU A 497 -13.91 25.93 26.03
CA GLU A 497 -14.21 26.75 27.21
C GLU A 497 -14.10 28.26 26.90
N LYS A 498 -13.13 28.68 26.07
CA LYS A 498 -13.04 30.07 25.60
C LYS A 498 -14.25 30.46 24.77
N THR A 499 -14.66 29.66 23.78
CA THR A 499 -15.83 29.98 22.94
C THR A 499 -17.11 30.12 23.77
N ALA A 500 -17.32 29.24 24.76
CA ALA A 500 -18.45 29.36 25.68
C ALA A 500 -18.37 30.66 26.53
N LYS A 501 -17.17 31.08 26.94
CA LYS A 501 -16.95 32.34 27.66
C LYS A 501 -17.17 33.57 26.79
N ASP A 502 -16.76 33.53 25.53
CA ASP A 502 -17.00 34.59 24.53
C ASP A 502 -18.51 34.82 24.33
N GLU A 503 -19.31 33.74 24.28
CA GLU A 503 -20.77 33.80 24.21
C GLU A 503 -21.42 34.32 25.51
N GLU A 504 -20.92 33.91 26.68
CA GLU A 504 -21.39 34.39 27.98
C GLU A 504 -21.19 35.91 28.13
N ILE A 505 -19.98 36.41 27.83
CA ILE A 505 -19.63 37.84 27.88
C ILE A 505 -20.50 38.64 26.91
N LYS A 506 -20.75 38.10 25.71
CA LYS A 506 -21.65 38.73 24.73
C LYS A 506 -23.08 38.82 25.27
N SER A 507 -23.61 37.72 25.82
CA SER A 507 -24.98 37.69 26.36
C SER A 507 -25.16 38.60 27.57
N GLN A 508 -24.13 38.78 28.41
CA GLN A 508 -24.15 39.73 29.52
C GLN A 508 -24.23 41.18 29.00
N LYS A 509 -23.37 41.56 28.06
CA LYS A 509 -23.39 42.91 27.43
C LYS A 509 -24.71 43.19 26.69
N GLU A 510 -25.30 42.19 26.04
CA GLU A 510 -26.64 42.32 25.46
C GLU A 510 -27.75 42.50 26.51
N ALA A 511 -27.64 41.87 27.68
CA ALA A 511 -28.60 42.03 28.77
C ALA A 511 -28.50 43.43 29.41
N GLU A 512 -27.29 43.90 29.71
CA GLU A 512 -27.03 45.25 30.23
C GLU A 512 -27.57 46.34 29.29
N ALA A 513 -27.35 46.20 27.99
CA ALA A 513 -27.89 47.12 26.98
C ALA A 513 -29.42 47.16 26.96
N ARG A 514 -30.09 46.00 27.12
CA ARG A 514 -31.56 45.91 27.20
C ARG A 514 -32.10 46.55 28.48
N GLU A 515 -31.41 46.38 29.61
CA GLU A 515 -31.79 47.04 30.87
C GLU A 515 -31.58 48.56 30.84
N PHE A 516 -30.50 49.04 30.23
CA PHE A 516 -30.24 50.46 30.01
C PHE A 516 -31.33 51.11 29.15
N GLU A 517 -31.63 50.52 27.99
CA GLU A 517 -32.63 51.08 27.06
C GLU A 517 -34.05 51.01 27.65
N LYS A 518 -34.36 49.99 28.47
CA LYS A 518 -35.59 49.96 29.26
C LYS A 518 -35.63 51.10 30.29
N ALA A 519 -34.57 51.29 31.08
CA ALA A 519 -34.53 52.36 32.10
C ALA A 519 -34.69 53.74 31.47
N LYS A 520 -34.05 53.98 30.32
CA LYS A 520 -34.22 55.17 29.48
C LYS A 520 -35.66 55.34 29.01
N LYS A 521 -36.30 54.31 28.45
CA LYS A 521 -37.70 54.39 28.01
C LYS A 521 -38.66 54.67 29.17
N ASP A 522 -38.49 53.96 30.29
CA ASP A 522 -39.30 54.15 31.50
C ASP A 522 -39.15 55.59 32.05
N PHE A 523 -37.98 56.20 31.90
CA PHE A 523 -37.71 57.62 32.18
C PHE A 523 -38.40 58.56 31.17
N GLU A 524 -38.25 58.34 29.86
CA GLU A 524 -38.86 59.15 28.79
C GLU A 524 -40.39 59.17 28.90
N GLU A 525 -41.02 58.04 29.21
CA GLU A 525 -42.45 57.96 29.49
C GLU A 525 -42.88 58.80 30.70
N SER A 526 -42.01 58.98 31.70
CA SER A 526 -42.28 59.81 32.88
C SER A 526 -42.04 61.29 32.58
N LEU A 527 -41.05 61.60 31.74
CA LEU A 527 -40.76 62.95 31.24
C LEU A 527 -41.88 63.50 30.35
N LEU A 528 -42.51 62.66 29.54
CA LEU A 528 -43.72 63.01 28.79
C LEU A 528 -44.87 63.40 29.74
N LYS A 529 -45.19 62.54 30.71
CA LYS A 529 -46.25 62.76 31.71
C LYS A 529 -46.01 64.04 32.55
N ALA A 530 -44.75 64.36 32.85
CA ALA A 530 -44.36 65.60 33.53
C ALA A 530 -44.65 66.84 32.66
N ASN A 531 -44.27 66.83 31.39
CA ASN A 531 -44.50 67.94 30.46
C ASN A 531 -45.99 68.13 30.14
N GLU A 532 -46.76 67.05 29.99
CA GLU A 532 -48.22 67.10 29.85
C GLU A 532 -48.89 67.74 31.07
N LEU A 533 -48.47 67.38 32.29
CA LEU A 533 -48.96 68.00 33.52
C LEU A 533 -48.55 69.47 33.62
N LYS A 534 -47.31 69.83 33.31
CA LYS A 534 -46.83 71.22 33.25
C LYS A 534 -47.75 72.09 32.37
N ALA A 535 -48.11 71.61 31.19
CA ALA A 535 -49.02 72.28 30.26
C ALA A 535 -50.50 72.35 30.73
N ARG A 536 -50.91 71.49 31.67
CA ARG A 536 -52.22 71.61 32.37
C ARG A 536 -52.16 72.68 33.47
N LEU A 537 -51.13 72.66 34.31
CA LEU A 537 -50.92 73.62 35.40
C LEU A 537 -50.80 75.07 34.89
N GLU A 538 -50.16 75.26 33.73
CA GLU A 538 -49.99 76.56 33.03
C GLU A 538 -51.31 77.33 32.82
N LYS A 539 -52.45 76.63 32.75
CA LYS A 539 -53.78 77.24 32.57
C LYS A 539 -54.38 77.83 33.84
N ASN A 540 -53.72 77.68 35.00
CA ASN A 540 -54.24 78.13 36.29
C ASN A 540 -53.17 78.86 37.11
N VAL A 541 -53.32 80.18 37.23
CA VAL A 541 -52.40 81.07 37.96
C VAL A 541 -52.21 80.66 39.44
N SER A 542 -53.22 80.04 40.07
CA SER A 542 -53.12 79.55 41.46
C SER A 542 -52.22 78.32 41.64
N LEU A 543 -51.71 77.73 40.55
CA LEU A 543 -50.81 76.56 40.56
C LEU A 543 -49.36 76.90 40.18
N SER A 544 -48.99 78.19 40.13
CA SER A 544 -47.65 78.67 39.77
C SER A 544 -46.51 78.01 40.55
N GLU A 545 -46.64 77.84 41.87
CA GLU A 545 -45.64 77.16 42.70
C GLU A 545 -45.48 75.67 42.33
N ALA A 546 -46.59 74.97 42.06
CA ALA A 546 -46.58 73.58 41.64
C ALA A 546 -45.98 73.41 40.24
N LYS A 547 -46.31 74.33 39.31
CA LYS A 547 -45.68 74.39 37.98
C LYS A 547 -44.17 74.57 38.11
N SER A 548 -43.72 75.56 38.89
CA SER A 548 -42.29 75.87 39.07
C SER A 548 -41.49 74.69 39.65
N LYS A 549 -42.04 73.98 40.64
CA LYS A 549 -41.40 72.77 41.21
C LYS A 549 -41.31 71.62 40.20
N LEU A 550 -42.37 71.39 39.42
CA LEU A 550 -42.36 70.36 38.37
C LEU A 550 -41.41 70.72 37.22
N GLU A 551 -41.37 71.99 36.82
CA GLU A 551 -40.48 72.54 35.80
C GLU A 551 -39.00 72.43 36.21
N ALA A 552 -38.66 72.73 37.46
CA ALA A 552 -37.32 72.52 38.00
C ALA A 552 -36.93 71.03 38.02
N ALA A 553 -37.87 70.11 38.31
CA ALA A 553 -37.61 68.67 38.25
C ALA A 553 -37.35 68.18 36.82
N ILE A 554 -38.15 68.65 35.84
CA ILE A 554 -37.97 68.37 34.40
C ILE A 554 -36.58 68.81 33.94
N THR A 555 -36.23 70.09 34.12
CA THR A 555 -34.95 70.64 33.64
C THR A 555 -33.74 69.99 34.31
N ASN A 556 -33.81 69.67 35.59
CA ASN A 556 -32.75 68.95 36.31
C ASN A 556 -32.54 67.55 35.70
N ALA A 557 -33.61 66.78 35.55
CA ALA A 557 -33.61 65.43 34.99
C ALA A 557 -33.07 65.39 33.54
N GLU A 558 -33.53 66.31 32.68
CA GLU A 558 -33.05 66.47 31.30
C GLU A 558 -31.55 66.83 31.25
N SER A 559 -31.09 67.76 32.10
CA SER A 559 -29.71 68.22 32.09
C SER A 559 -28.70 67.11 32.45
N LYS A 560 -29.05 66.27 33.42
CA LYS A 560 -28.23 65.13 33.87
C LYS A 560 -28.21 64.01 32.84
N THR A 561 -29.39 63.54 32.41
CA THR A 561 -29.48 62.40 31.48
C THR A 561 -28.91 62.72 30.09
N LYS A 562 -28.90 64.00 29.68
CA LYS A 562 -28.25 64.45 28.44
C LYS A 562 -26.71 64.52 28.51
N THR A 563 -26.11 64.64 29.70
CA THR A 563 -24.66 64.89 29.85
C THR A 563 -23.85 63.64 30.21
N ASN A 564 -24.41 62.71 30.98
CA ASN A 564 -23.78 61.41 31.25
C ASN A 564 -24.85 60.31 31.49
N PRO A 565 -25.50 59.80 30.42
CA PRO A 565 -26.58 58.81 30.57
C PRO A 565 -26.05 57.48 31.11
N THR A 566 -26.53 57.09 32.30
CA THR A 566 -26.33 55.74 32.88
C THR A 566 -27.67 55.14 33.29
N LYS A 567 -27.74 53.81 33.40
CA LYS A 567 -28.93 53.07 33.85
C LYS A 567 -29.45 53.62 35.19
N ASP A 568 -28.55 53.75 36.16
CA ASP A 568 -28.90 54.19 37.52
C ASP A 568 -29.36 55.65 37.55
N LEU A 569 -28.80 56.51 36.70
CA LEU A 569 -29.22 57.91 36.57
C LEU A 569 -30.64 58.03 35.99
N TYR A 570 -30.97 57.23 34.96
CA TYR A 570 -32.34 57.17 34.46
C TYR A 570 -33.32 56.70 35.54
N VAL A 571 -32.96 55.69 36.34
CA VAL A 571 -33.78 55.20 37.46
C VAL A 571 -33.92 56.25 38.58
N SER A 572 -32.86 56.97 38.94
CA SER A 572 -32.90 57.98 40.00
C SER A 572 -33.71 59.20 39.59
N GLU A 573 -33.47 59.76 38.40
CA GLU A 573 -34.19 60.94 37.92
C GLU A 573 -35.65 60.61 37.59
N LYS A 574 -35.96 59.40 37.08
CA LYS A 574 -37.35 58.93 36.95
C LYS A 574 -38.07 58.95 38.31
N THR A 575 -37.42 58.45 39.37
CA THR A 575 -38.00 58.39 40.72
C THR A 575 -38.26 59.80 41.29
N ILE A 576 -37.36 60.75 41.05
CA ILE A 576 -37.54 62.17 41.40
C ILE A 576 -38.71 62.77 40.61
N LEU A 577 -38.81 62.47 39.31
CA LEU A 577 -39.81 63.04 38.42
C LEU A 577 -41.21 62.49 38.70
N ASP A 578 -41.37 61.17 38.94
CA ASP A 578 -42.62 60.55 39.37
C ASP A 578 -43.14 61.17 40.70
N LYS A 579 -42.23 61.47 41.64
CA LYS A 579 -42.58 62.19 42.87
C LYS A 579 -43.08 63.60 42.58
N ALA A 580 -42.39 64.36 41.74
CA ALA A 580 -42.81 65.71 41.34
C ALA A 580 -44.17 65.70 40.62
N ILE A 581 -44.40 64.74 39.72
CA ILE A 581 -45.70 64.50 39.05
C ILE A 581 -46.79 64.23 40.09
N LYS A 582 -46.54 63.37 41.09
CA LYS A 582 -47.51 63.04 42.14
C LYS A 582 -47.88 64.25 43.00
N GLU A 583 -46.89 65.02 43.45
CA GLU A 583 -47.10 66.24 44.25
C GLU A 583 -47.84 67.33 43.45
N ALA A 584 -47.50 67.49 42.17
CA ALA A 584 -48.14 68.48 41.29
C ALA A 584 -49.58 68.12 40.91
N ASN A 585 -49.90 66.86 40.60
CA ASN A 585 -51.29 66.41 40.41
C ASN A 585 -52.11 66.59 41.70
N ALA A 586 -51.54 66.30 42.87
CA ALA A 586 -52.23 66.52 44.15
C ALA A 586 -52.55 68.00 44.39
N LYS A 587 -51.67 68.92 43.96
CA LYS A 587 -51.93 70.36 44.00
C LYS A 587 -52.98 70.82 42.99
N GLU A 588 -52.97 70.26 41.78
CA GLU A 588 -54.02 70.49 40.78
C GLU A 588 -55.40 70.07 41.32
N ARG A 589 -55.50 68.90 41.98
CA ARG A 589 -56.72 68.47 42.68
C ARG A 589 -57.11 69.39 43.84
N GLU A 590 -56.14 69.85 44.65
CA GLU A 590 -56.39 70.78 45.77
C GLU A 590 -56.91 72.15 45.28
N ALA A 591 -56.41 72.67 44.15
CA ALA A 591 -56.90 73.93 43.57
C ALA A 591 -58.24 73.76 42.85
N PHE A 592 -58.43 72.66 42.10
CA PHE A 592 -59.70 72.37 41.43
C PHE A 592 -60.83 72.24 42.45
N SER A 593 -60.66 71.46 43.52
CA SER A 593 -61.66 71.29 44.58
C SER A 593 -62.00 72.59 45.31
N LYS A 594 -61.02 73.48 45.56
CA LYS A 594 -61.26 74.83 46.09
C LYS A 594 -61.97 75.78 45.12
N SER A 595 -61.99 75.50 43.82
CA SER A 595 -62.71 76.28 42.82
C SER A 595 -64.21 75.92 42.71
N LEU A 596 -64.68 75.05 43.60
CA LEU A 596 -66.05 74.56 43.64
C LEU A 596 -66.84 75.22 44.77
N ASN A 597 -68.10 75.51 44.48
CA ASN A 597 -69.06 75.86 45.52
C ASN A 597 -69.42 74.61 46.33
N LYS A 598 -69.87 74.83 47.57
CA LYS A 598 -70.38 73.75 48.41
C LYS A 598 -71.60 73.07 47.78
N LEU A 599 -71.69 71.76 47.99
CA LEU A 599 -72.80 70.89 47.63
C LEU A 599 -73.74 70.81 48.83
N THR A 600 -75.01 71.13 48.63
CA THR A 600 -76.02 71.05 49.69
C THR A 600 -76.57 69.63 49.75
N PRO A 601 -76.51 68.91 50.88
CA PRO A 601 -77.18 67.62 51.00
C PRO A 601 -78.70 67.82 51.07
N VAL A 602 -79.41 67.12 50.19
CA VAL A 602 -80.87 67.16 50.02
C VAL A 602 -81.53 65.97 50.72
N LYS A 603 -80.93 64.78 50.61
CA LYS A 603 -81.43 63.55 51.25
C LYS A 603 -80.30 62.54 51.41
N PHE A 604 -80.29 61.78 52.51
CA PHE A 604 -79.52 60.56 52.65
C PHE A 604 -80.48 59.40 52.91
N GLN A 605 -80.31 58.26 52.25
CA GLN A 605 -81.16 57.09 52.45
C GLN A 605 -80.47 55.78 52.03
N ARG A 606 -80.96 54.64 52.52
CA ARG A 606 -80.61 53.32 51.99
C ARG A 606 -81.50 52.98 50.79
N GLU A 607 -80.91 52.72 49.63
CA GLU A 607 -81.60 52.23 48.43
C GLU A 607 -81.12 50.80 48.15
N GLY A 608 -81.99 49.81 48.37
CA GLY A 608 -81.60 48.39 48.31
C GLY A 608 -80.54 48.06 49.38
N ASN A 609 -79.33 47.70 48.95
CA ASN A 609 -78.17 47.47 49.83
C ASN A 609 -77.14 48.61 49.78
N TYR A 610 -77.44 49.76 49.16
CA TYR A 610 -76.50 50.87 49.03
C TYR A 610 -76.96 52.09 49.84
N LEU A 611 -76.01 52.94 50.25
CA LEU A 611 -76.29 54.23 50.86
C LEU A 611 -76.18 55.32 49.79
N THR A 612 -77.32 55.94 49.47
CA THR A 612 -77.44 56.99 48.46
C THR A 612 -77.56 58.36 49.11
N LEU A 613 -76.70 59.29 48.71
CA LEU A 613 -76.74 60.70 49.08
C LEU A 613 -77.16 61.55 47.87
N THR A 614 -78.33 62.17 47.95
CA THR A 614 -78.81 63.16 46.99
C THR A 614 -78.23 64.54 47.34
N LEU A 615 -77.55 65.15 46.37
CA LEU A 615 -76.88 66.44 46.46
C LEU A 615 -77.50 67.45 45.49
N SER A 616 -77.52 68.73 45.87
CA SER A 616 -77.86 69.84 44.96
C SER A 616 -76.76 70.89 44.88
N THR A 617 -76.64 71.50 43.69
CA THR A 617 -75.59 72.49 43.38
C THR A 617 -75.97 73.31 42.14
N SER A 618 -75.29 74.43 41.87
CA SER A 618 -75.42 75.14 40.60
C SER A 618 -74.91 74.31 39.42
N LYS A 619 -75.48 74.51 38.23
CA LYS A 619 -75.12 73.82 36.99
C LYS A 619 -73.63 73.91 36.67
N ASP A 620 -73.02 75.08 36.77
CA ASP A 620 -71.60 75.26 36.45
C ASP A 620 -70.68 74.47 37.39
N ASN A 621 -71.12 74.27 38.64
CA ASN A 621 -70.39 73.47 39.62
C ASN A 621 -70.60 71.97 39.37
N TYR A 622 -71.81 71.55 38.95
CA TYR A 622 -72.08 70.19 38.48
C TYR A 622 -71.27 69.84 37.21
N GLU A 623 -71.24 70.74 36.22
CA GLU A 623 -70.50 70.56 34.97
C GLU A 623 -68.99 70.39 35.19
N LYS A 624 -68.43 70.99 36.24
CA LYS A 624 -67.05 70.73 36.69
C LYS A 624 -66.89 69.32 37.28
N ILE A 625 -67.75 68.91 38.22
CA ILE A 625 -67.55 67.67 39.00
C ILE A 625 -68.08 66.39 38.34
N LYS A 626 -68.98 66.47 37.34
CA LYS A 626 -69.72 65.30 36.84
C LYS A 626 -68.87 64.17 36.24
N TRP A 627 -67.63 64.45 35.86
CA TRP A 627 -66.65 63.48 35.36
C TRP A 627 -65.61 63.06 36.40
N GLU A 628 -65.58 63.73 37.55
CA GLU A 628 -64.68 63.40 38.67
C GLU A 628 -65.32 62.35 39.57
N ARG A 629 -64.55 61.40 40.10
CA ARG A 629 -65.05 60.46 41.10
C ARG A 629 -65.05 61.11 42.47
N LEU A 630 -66.23 61.25 43.10
CA LEU A 630 -66.35 61.72 44.47
C LEU A 630 -66.06 60.60 45.47
N LYS A 631 -65.73 60.98 46.71
CA LYS A 631 -65.47 60.11 47.87
C LYS A 631 -66.27 60.59 49.06
N MET A 632 -67.13 59.75 49.62
CA MET A 632 -67.85 59.98 50.87
C MET A 632 -67.01 59.60 52.08
N LEU A 633 -67.15 60.37 53.16
CA LEU A 633 -66.77 59.95 54.51
C LEU A 633 -68.06 59.67 55.29
N ILE A 634 -68.29 58.41 55.65
CA ILE A 634 -69.55 57.97 56.29
C ILE A 634 -69.26 57.57 57.75
N ASP A 635 -69.79 58.31 58.71
CA ASP A 635 -69.77 57.96 60.14
C ASP A 635 -70.97 57.07 60.46
N ASN A 636 -70.76 55.95 61.16
CA ASN A 636 -71.84 55.03 61.56
C ASN A 636 -72.43 55.30 62.96
N GLY A 637 -71.99 56.37 63.63
CA GLY A 637 -72.42 56.76 64.97
C GLY A 637 -71.69 56.02 66.10
N ASN A 638 -70.82 55.06 65.78
CA ASN A 638 -69.98 54.34 66.73
C ASN A 638 -68.50 54.79 66.67
N GLY A 639 -68.24 55.99 66.14
CA GLY A 639 -66.89 56.54 65.99
C GLY A 639 -66.05 55.89 64.88
N ARG A 640 -66.66 55.11 63.99
CA ARG A 640 -66.00 54.58 62.78
C ARG A 640 -66.45 55.38 61.57
N VAL A 641 -65.47 55.95 60.87
CA VAL A 641 -65.66 56.62 59.57
C VAL A 641 -65.17 55.71 58.46
N TYR A 642 -66.03 55.44 57.49
CA TYR A 642 -65.74 54.68 56.28
C TYR A 642 -65.37 55.64 55.16
N GLU A 643 -64.26 55.40 54.46
CA GLU A 643 -63.93 56.09 53.21
C GLU A 643 -64.49 55.29 52.03
N GLU A 644 -65.44 55.86 51.28
CA GLU A 644 -66.07 55.17 50.17
C GLU A 644 -66.09 56.03 48.91
N TYR A 645 -65.82 55.44 47.75
CA TYR A 645 -65.94 56.15 46.48
C TYR A 645 -67.37 56.07 45.95
N ALA A 646 -67.78 57.08 45.19
CA ALA A 646 -69.04 57.07 44.47
C ALA A 646 -69.05 55.91 43.45
N ALA A 647 -70.00 54.99 43.59
CA ALA A 647 -70.24 53.94 42.60
C ALA A 647 -70.73 54.55 41.27
N PRO A 648 -70.34 53.99 40.11
CA PRO A 648 -71.00 54.30 38.84
C PRO A 648 -72.45 53.77 38.85
N PHE A 649 -73.35 54.46 38.17
CA PHE A 649 -74.73 53.99 37.98
C PHE A 649 -74.85 53.26 36.62
N ASP A 650 -75.14 51.96 36.65
CA ASP A 650 -75.10 51.11 35.45
C ASP A 650 -76.34 51.23 34.56
N ASN A 651 -76.13 51.71 33.32
CA ASN A 651 -76.70 51.16 32.07
C ASN A 651 -76.25 51.98 30.85
N TRP A 652 -74.96 51.92 30.48
CA TRP A 652 -74.50 52.35 29.17
C TRP A 652 -73.35 51.46 28.67
N ASP A 653 -73.03 51.56 27.37
CA ASP A 653 -72.24 50.56 26.64
C ASP A 653 -70.80 50.38 27.18
N GLN A 654 -70.39 49.13 27.39
CA GLN A 654 -69.06 48.76 27.86
C GLN A 654 -67.95 49.00 26.82
N SER A 655 -68.30 49.30 25.56
CA SER A 655 -67.34 49.59 24.49
C SER A 655 -66.52 50.86 24.73
N ASP A 656 -67.10 51.91 25.32
CA ASP A 656 -66.42 53.19 25.57
C ASP A 656 -66.03 53.38 27.05
N LYS A 657 -64.84 52.87 27.39
CA LYS A 657 -64.23 53.03 28.73
C LYS A 657 -63.97 54.49 29.15
N SER A 658 -64.12 55.48 28.26
CA SER A 658 -63.88 56.90 28.59
C SER A 658 -65.07 57.61 29.25
N LYS A 659 -66.28 57.03 29.27
CA LYS A 659 -67.51 57.71 29.74
C LYS A 659 -68.33 56.91 30.75
N LYS A 660 -67.79 56.69 31.95
CA LYS A 660 -68.63 56.27 33.09
C LYS A 660 -69.48 57.44 33.59
N LEU A 661 -70.80 57.26 33.65
CA LEU A 661 -71.68 58.15 34.43
C LEU A 661 -71.52 57.79 35.91
N ILE A 662 -70.86 58.66 36.66
CA ILE A 662 -70.61 58.48 38.09
C ILE A 662 -71.85 58.91 38.93
N TYR A 663 -72.79 59.65 38.32
CA TYR A 663 -73.91 60.29 39.02
C TYR A 663 -75.24 60.11 38.29
N HIS A 664 -76.29 59.83 39.06
CA HIS A 664 -77.66 59.80 38.58
C HIS A 664 -78.32 61.17 38.76
N ILE A 665 -78.70 61.84 37.67
CA ILE A 665 -79.34 63.17 37.73
C ILE A 665 -80.83 63.00 38.02
N ARG A 666 -81.30 63.37 39.23
CA ARG A 666 -82.73 63.40 39.55
C ARG A 666 -83.47 64.58 38.93
N LYS A 667 -82.82 65.75 38.84
CA LYS A 667 -83.49 67.00 38.43
C LYS A 667 -82.53 68.06 37.90
N VAL A 668 -82.97 68.84 36.92
CA VAL A 668 -82.36 70.12 36.54
C VAL A 668 -83.45 71.18 36.53
N ASP A 669 -83.36 72.17 37.42
CA ASP A 669 -84.38 73.21 37.58
C ASP A 669 -84.13 74.42 36.68
N LYS A 670 -85.22 75.13 36.33
CA LYS A 670 -85.20 76.32 35.46
C LYS A 670 -84.31 77.45 36.00
N GLY A 671 -84.02 77.47 37.30
CA GLY A 671 -83.07 78.40 37.94
C GLY A 671 -81.59 77.98 37.86
N GLY A 672 -81.25 76.93 37.11
CA GLY A 672 -79.86 76.48 36.96
C GLY A 672 -79.30 75.65 38.12
N ILE A 673 -80.17 75.06 38.95
CA ILE A 673 -79.78 74.11 40.01
C ILE A 673 -79.87 72.69 39.45
N VAL A 674 -78.86 71.87 39.69
CA VAL A 674 -78.82 70.44 39.38
C VAL A 674 -78.92 69.65 40.69
N THR A 675 -79.77 68.63 40.71
CA THR A 675 -79.89 67.66 41.81
C THR A 675 -79.53 66.28 41.29
N PHE A 676 -78.57 65.62 41.95
CA PHE A 676 -77.99 64.35 41.53
C PHE A 676 -77.66 63.47 42.73
N ASP A 677 -77.54 62.16 42.50
CA ASP A 677 -77.17 61.18 43.52
C ASP A 677 -75.73 60.71 43.39
N ILE A 678 -75.16 60.37 44.54
CA ILE A 678 -73.95 59.56 44.68
C ILE A 678 -74.29 58.33 45.54
N SER A 679 -73.82 57.14 45.18
CA SER A 679 -74.04 55.87 45.89
C SER A 679 -72.74 55.35 46.51
N SER A 680 -72.83 54.60 47.61
CA SER A 680 -71.71 53.79 48.12
C SER A 680 -71.21 52.78 47.07
N ASP A 681 -69.90 52.51 47.05
CA ASP A 681 -69.31 51.32 46.40
C ASP A 681 -69.60 50.05 47.25
N HIS A 682 -69.71 50.21 48.58
CA HIS A 682 -69.97 49.12 49.53
C HIS A 682 -71.46 48.76 49.63
N GLN A 683 -71.74 47.48 49.89
CA GLN A 683 -73.08 46.95 50.13
C GLN A 683 -73.38 46.80 51.63
N TYR A 684 -74.14 47.75 52.15
CA TYR A 684 -74.71 47.79 53.48
C TYR A 684 -75.81 46.74 53.66
N ASN A 685 -75.41 45.58 54.18
CA ASN A 685 -76.28 44.45 54.43
C ASN A 685 -76.99 44.55 55.80
N ASN A 686 -78.03 43.75 56.03
CA ASN A 686 -78.86 43.81 57.26
C ASN A 686 -78.12 43.43 58.57
N ASN A 687 -76.84 43.06 58.50
CA ASN A 687 -75.97 42.82 59.65
C ASN A 687 -75.20 44.09 60.06
N GLU A 688 -75.10 45.10 59.18
CA GLU A 688 -74.37 46.35 59.39
C GLU A 688 -75.32 47.42 59.94
N LYS A 689 -75.77 47.20 61.18
CA LYS A 689 -76.73 48.05 61.88
C LYS A 689 -76.02 49.26 62.50
N GLY A 690 -76.59 50.45 62.33
CA GLY A 690 -75.94 51.69 62.75
C GLY A 690 -76.73 52.95 62.39
N ASN A 691 -76.22 54.10 62.84
CA ASN A 691 -76.77 55.43 62.61
C ASN A 691 -75.84 56.16 61.64
N TYR A 692 -76.03 55.96 60.34
CA TYR A 692 -75.13 56.40 59.30
C TYR A 692 -75.38 57.86 58.90
N LYS A 693 -74.32 58.68 58.79
CA LYS A 693 -74.36 60.01 58.19
C LYS A 693 -73.12 60.25 57.33
N VAL A 694 -73.25 61.05 56.26
CA VAL A 694 -72.12 61.52 55.46
C VAL A 694 -71.60 62.81 56.07
N THR A 695 -70.38 62.76 56.62
CA THR A 695 -69.72 63.89 57.28
C THR A 695 -68.88 64.72 56.30
N SER A 696 -68.47 64.13 55.17
CA SER A 696 -67.80 64.84 54.08
C SER A 696 -68.02 64.19 52.72
N VAL A 697 -67.95 65.01 51.68
CA VAL A 697 -67.80 64.58 50.28
C VAL A 697 -66.55 65.25 49.73
N LEU A 698 -65.62 64.48 49.19
CA LEU A 698 -64.33 64.90 48.64
C LEU A 698 -64.23 64.50 47.17
N ILE A 699 -63.29 65.08 46.43
CA ILE A 699 -62.89 64.54 45.12
C ILE A 699 -61.81 63.47 45.33
N SER A 700 -61.87 62.38 44.55
CA SER A 700 -60.88 61.31 44.57
C SER A 700 -59.47 61.85 44.28
N GLY A 701 -58.60 61.80 45.29
CA GLY A 701 -57.24 62.35 45.25
C GLY A 701 -57.06 63.65 46.03
N ASP A 702 -58.15 64.31 46.42
CA ASP A 702 -58.13 65.31 47.50
C ASP A 702 -58.41 64.63 48.86
N THR A 703 -57.90 65.26 49.91
CA THR A 703 -57.97 64.83 51.31
C THR A 703 -58.41 65.97 52.24
N LYS A 704 -58.65 67.18 51.73
CA LYS A 704 -58.81 68.39 52.56
C LYS A 704 -60.12 69.15 52.35
N ASN A 705 -60.55 69.34 51.11
CA ASN A 705 -61.61 70.30 50.79
C ASN A 705 -62.96 69.57 50.75
N ASN A 706 -63.55 69.35 51.93
CA ASN A 706 -64.92 68.83 52.04
C ASN A 706 -65.87 69.74 51.23
N LEU A 707 -66.49 69.18 50.21
CA LEU A 707 -67.44 69.85 49.33
C LEU A 707 -68.82 69.99 49.96
N LEU A 708 -69.17 69.26 51.02
CA LEU A 708 -70.46 69.44 51.69
C LEU A 708 -70.54 70.79 52.40
N GLU A 709 -71.70 71.44 52.28
CA GLU A 709 -72.09 72.62 53.06
C GLU A 709 -72.27 72.30 54.56
N ARG A 710 -72.85 71.13 54.85
CA ARG A 710 -73.21 70.59 56.17
C ARG A 710 -73.20 69.06 56.12
N GLU A 711 -73.17 68.39 57.27
CA GLU A 711 -73.37 66.92 57.31
C GLU A 711 -74.74 66.51 56.74
N SER A 712 -74.88 65.25 56.32
CA SER A 712 -76.18 64.70 55.94
C SER A 712 -77.08 64.44 57.16
N GLU A 713 -78.37 64.21 56.88
CA GLU A 713 -79.28 63.58 57.85
C GLU A 713 -78.79 62.16 58.21
N ILE A 714 -79.26 61.64 59.36
CA ILE A 714 -78.88 60.31 59.87
C ILE A 714 -79.84 59.24 59.33
N VAL A 715 -79.29 58.24 58.66
CA VAL A 715 -79.98 57.02 58.20
C VAL A 715 -79.73 55.89 59.17
N LYS A 716 -80.80 55.40 59.82
CA LYS A 716 -80.72 54.24 60.71
C LYS A 716 -80.92 52.94 59.93
N ILE A 717 -79.89 52.10 59.88
CA ILE A 717 -80.00 50.70 59.43
C ILE A 717 -80.35 49.83 60.65
N GLN A 718 -81.39 49.01 60.51
CA GLN A 718 -81.97 48.15 61.56
C GLN A 718 -81.86 46.67 61.28
#